data_AF-A0A938IC80-F1
#
_entry.id   AF-A0A938IC80-F1
#
_cell.length_a   1.000
_cell.length_b   1.000
_cell.length_c   1.000
_cell.angle_alpha   90.00
_cell.angle_beta   90.00
_cell.angle_gamma   90.00
#
_symmetry.space_group_name_H-M   'P 1'
#
loop_
_entity.id
_entity.type
_entity.pdbx_description
1 polymer ?
#
loop_
_entity_poly.entity_id
_entity_poly.type
_entity_poly.pdbx_seq_one_letter_code
_entity_poly.pdbx_strand_id
1 'polypeptide(L)'
;MLQRFLQLLGIHEDVLKHMDRAELVFQRGEVLWIGAVLLLPLAWMVYRRQKLNLHTVPKWLLFTLCVTRVSILTLLFVVLSGPYLRIDHKYERKPIVAFLFDNSQSMRLPAGPFETDEEFADGARAIGAIKEETPSSSATIAPKDNLTSSETKRAEESLPTPIVVDADTRTTLNRIRRAELSQTAVRVASDKLLKPLGDKFDVRYLTFARDVEPFVFDPAKSDPQLPDVNSGPSSWLGSVIQYVVEEAAGQKIAGLVLFSDGQNTGGRSPAEAARSAAQVGAPIFAVPVGSPKRLQDVSIVDLYTTGQVSIGDTVRVAVTLESHGFNKRPVKVELKDGETVLDTKELVLLGTEQQQTELIFEAKEAGDKYLTVNVPAFPEEAEELRANNSDLAFVRVSDEKLKVLLIDGLPRWDFRFLKNDIRRDNGIKGRTGDEPEVLAEAEWRRMSKDDQTAKLPATAKDLSEYHTIVLGDASPDILHDDFRKALIEAVRDKGVGLIVEAGPRFMPQMYDREFQSLLPVVLKNNADNGIEAPAYKPFKIEITQEGLLHESLRLHDDPGRNVQVWSQMPTYFWAAAIERPSPAAIVLARNPSIENRWGKQPLIAYQFAGKGKVAFLGMDATYLWRQNVGDRFFYKFWGQMLRFVGRTEDGSEKKESRLLVRPVRVQPGESAEIELFAFTADGQPRTDATLKVSTLGPTGSQMVELVADKFVKGRFTGKFSPKETGEHRVLYQPNDSPKTVEGKLRVMPSSEELRDPNLNRPLLETLASTTGGKVISIADLASLPELFKGEPMLIEVHREASIWDNWFTLLLITMIYALDVGLRRLSGLS
;
A
#
# COMPACT_ATOMS: atom_id res chain seq x y z
N MET A 1 -16.59 38.13 42.50
CA MET A 1 -18.05 38.15 42.25
C MET A 1 -18.37 38.12 40.75
N LEU A 2 -17.78 38.99 39.92
CA LEU A 2 -18.05 39.06 38.48
C LEU A 2 -17.78 37.74 37.72
N GLN A 3 -16.66 37.05 37.99
CA GLN A 3 -16.37 35.74 37.37
C GLN A 3 -17.41 34.68 37.68
N ARG A 4 -17.86 34.55 38.94
CA ARG A 4 -18.93 33.60 39.33
C ARG A 4 -20.26 33.92 38.65
N PHE A 5 -20.56 35.21 38.45
CA PHE A 5 -21.76 35.65 37.72
C PHE A 5 -21.70 35.27 36.24
N LEU A 6 -20.54 35.46 35.59
CA LEU A 6 -20.35 35.10 34.18
C LEU A 6 -20.30 33.58 33.95
N GLN A 7 -19.79 32.80 34.91
CA GLN A 7 -19.92 31.32 34.90
C GLN A 7 -21.39 30.88 34.92
N LEU A 8 -22.21 31.52 35.77
CA LEU A 8 -23.65 31.27 35.82
C LEU A 8 -24.36 31.64 34.50
N LEU A 9 -23.84 32.62 33.76
CA LEU A 9 -24.32 32.98 32.42
C LEU A 9 -23.91 32.00 31.30
N GLY A 10 -23.21 30.90 31.63
CA GLY A 10 -22.81 29.86 30.67
C GLY A 10 -21.51 30.13 29.93
N ILE A 11 -20.73 31.14 30.35
CA ILE A 11 -19.43 31.47 29.73
C ILE A 11 -18.37 30.47 30.21
N HIS A 12 -17.66 29.86 29.25
CA HIS A 12 -16.65 28.82 29.51
C HIS A 12 -15.50 29.34 30.40
N GLU A 13 -14.97 28.49 31.29
CA GLU A 13 -13.94 28.87 32.26
C GLU A 13 -12.66 29.46 31.63
N ASP A 14 -12.34 29.05 30.40
CA ASP A 14 -11.18 29.55 29.66
C ASP A 14 -11.30 31.04 29.30
N VAL A 15 -12.52 31.50 28.98
CA VAL A 15 -12.82 32.90 28.66
C VAL A 15 -12.73 33.76 29.93
N LEU A 16 -13.09 33.18 31.08
CA LEU A 16 -13.10 33.87 32.38
C LEU A 16 -11.71 34.09 32.98
N LYS A 17 -10.74 33.24 32.62
CA LYS A 17 -9.34 33.37 33.03
C LYS A 17 -8.62 34.52 32.31
N HIS A 18 -9.11 34.95 31.15
CA HIS A 18 -8.49 35.97 30.29
C HIS A 18 -9.39 37.19 30.05
N MET A 19 -10.23 37.52 31.04
CA MET A 19 -11.17 38.66 30.98
C MET A 19 -10.49 40.03 30.81
N ASP A 20 -9.21 40.15 31.17
CA ASP A 20 -8.40 41.35 31.00
C ASP A 20 -8.19 41.72 29.52
N ARG A 21 -8.39 40.78 28.60
CA ARG A 21 -8.24 40.96 27.14
C ARG A 21 -9.55 40.85 26.38
N ALA A 22 -10.67 40.73 27.09
CA ALA A 22 -11.97 40.56 26.46
C ALA A 22 -12.55 41.89 26.01
N GLU A 23 -12.92 41.99 24.73
CA GLU A 23 -13.63 43.15 24.19
C GLU A 23 -15.12 42.87 24.10
N LEU A 24 -15.95 43.81 24.58
CA LEU A 24 -17.39 43.76 24.39
C LEU A 24 -17.72 44.27 22.99
N VAL A 25 -18.22 43.38 22.14
CA VAL A 25 -18.59 43.69 20.76
C VAL A 25 -20.09 43.44 20.57
N PHE A 26 -20.72 44.24 19.72
CA PHE A 26 -22.13 44.08 19.37
C PHE A 26 -22.23 43.56 17.94
N GLN A 27 -22.87 42.40 17.75
CA GLN A 27 -23.07 41.81 16.42
C GLN A 27 -23.84 42.76 15.50
N ARG A 28 -24.75 43.58 16.06
CA ARG A 28 -25.53 44.58 15.34
C ARG A 28 -25.48 45.92 16.08
N GLY A 29 -24.30 46.55 16.08
CA GLY A 29 -24.10 47.85 16.75
C GLY A 29 -25.09 48.94 16.32
N GLU A 30 -25.52 48.94 15.06
CA GLU A 30 -26.53 49.88 14.54
C GLU A 30 -27.87 49.79 15.28
N VAL A 31 -28.29 48.57 15.66
CA VAL A 31 -29.56 48.33 16.38
C VAL A 31 -29.53 48.96 17.77
N LEU A 32 -28.35 48.97 18.42
CA LEU A 32 -28.17 49.61 19.72
C LEU A 32 -28.31 51.13 19.62
N TRP A 33 -27.73 51.74 18.60
CA TRP A 33 -27.84 53.18 18.36
C TRP A 33 -29.26 53.61 17.97
N ILE A 34 -29.91 52.86 17.07
CA ILE A 34 -31.31 53.08 16.70
C ILE A 34 -32.22 52.94 17.93
N GLY A 35 -32.00 51.90 18.74
CA GLY A 35 -32.71 51.71 20.00
C GLY A 35 -32.54 52.89 20.95
N ALA A 36 -31.31 53.36 21.17
CA ALA A 36 -31.02 54.49 22.05
C ALA A 36 -31.77 55.77 21.63
N VAL A 37 -31.85 56.06 20.33
CA VAL A 37 -32.59 57.22 19.80
C VAL A 37 -34.11 57.03 19.93
N LEU A 38 -34.63 55.83 19.70
CA LEU A 38 -36.07 55.54 19.75
C LEU A 38 -36.62 55.41 21.18
N LEU A 39 -35.79 55.11 22.18
CA LEU A 39 -36.24 54.89 23.56
C LEU A 39 -36.89 56.12 24.19
N LEU A 40 -36.40 57.33 23.93
CA LEU A 40 -36.98 58.57 24.45
C LEU A 40 -38.41 58.84 23.91
N PRO A 41 -38.66 58.83 22.58
CA PRO A 41 -40.02 59.00 22.06
C PRO A 41 -40.94 57.82 22.41
N LEU A 42 -40.43 56.58 22.47
CA LEU A 42 -41.19 55.42 22.94
C LEU A 42 -41.59 55.57 24.42
N ALA A 43 -40.67 55.99 25.29
CA ALA A 43 -40.95 56.22 26.71
C ALA A 43 -42.01 57.32 26.90
N TRP A 44 -41.89 58.42 26.16
CA TRP A 44 -42.89 59.49 26.18
C TRP A 44 -44.26 59.02 25.67
N MET A 45 -44.29 58.25 24.58
CA MET A 45 -45.52 57.67 24.05
C MET A 45 -46.16 56.69 25.03
N VAL A 46 -45.38 55.81 25.66
CA VAL A 46 -45.85 54.85 26.67
C VAL A 46 -46.44 55.59 27.87
N TYR A 47 -45.74 56.61 28.38
CA TYR A 47 -46.21 57.44 29.49
C TYR A 47 -47.51 58.18 29.15
N ARG A 48 -47.55 58.83 27.98
CA ARG A 48 -48.72 59.58 27.52
C ARG A 48 -49.94 58.67 27.34
N ARG A 49 -49.75 57.49 26.73
CA ARG A 49 -50.81 56.50 26.54
C ARG A 49 -51.32 55.94 27.87
N GLN A 50 -50.42 55.67 28.84
CA GLN A 50 -50.81 55.25 30.19
C GLN A 50 -51.60 56.34 30.90
N LYS A 51 -51.15 57.61 30.86
CA LYS A 51 -51.86 58.74 31.49
C LYS A 51 -53.27 58.94 30.91
N LEU A 52 -53.47 58.70 29.61
CA LEU A 52 -54.79 58.82 28.97
C LEU A 52 -55.72 57.66 29.34
N ASN A 53 -55.22 56.42 29.35
CA ASN A 53 -56.04 55.24 29.58
C ASN A 53 -56.32 54.95 31.07
N LEU A 54 -55.48 55.44 31.97
CA LEU A 54 -55.50 55.12 33.40
C LEU A 54 -55.59 56.39 34.26
N HIS A 55 -56.60 57.22 33.99
CA HIS A 55 -56.76 58.54 34.63
C HIS A 55 -57.15 58.48 36.12
N THR A 56 -57.67 57.34 36.60
CA THR A 56 -58.08 57.11 37.99
C THR A 56 -56.97 56.58 38.91
N VAL A 57 -55.78 56.33 38.36
CA VAL A 57 -54.68 55.64 39.06
C VAL A 57 -53.69 56.64 39.68
N PRO A 58 -53.14 56.38 40.88
CA PRO A 58 -52.15 57.25 41.50
C PRO A 58 -50.85 57.37 40.66
N LYS A 59 -50.29 58.59 40.62
CA LYS A 59 -49.14 58.96 39.77
C LYS A 59 -47.89 58.09 39.96
N TRP A 60 -47.65 57.60 41.18
CA TRP A 60 -46.50 56.74 41.46
C TRP A 60 -46.60 55.39 40.75
N LEU A 61 -47.81 54.83 40.63
CA LEU A 61 -48.05 53.55 39.95
C LEU A 61 -47.95 53.70 38.43
N LEU A 62 -48.41 54.83 37.88
CA LEU A 62 -48.21 55.18 36.48
C LEU A 62 -46.73 55.30 36.12
N PHE A 63 -45.95 55.92 37.01
CA PHE A 63 -44.51 56.05 36.81
C PHE A 63 -43.81 54.69 36.87
N THR A 64 -44.13 53.83 37.83
CA THR A 64 -43.54 52.48 37.92
C THR A 64 -43.89 51.62 36.71
N LEU A 65 -45.14 51.63 36.23
CA LEU A 65 -45.54 50.92 35.00
C LEU A 65 -44.89 51.46 33.73
N CYS A 66 -44.54 52.75 33.71
CA CYS A 66 -43.77 53.33 32.60
C CYS A 66 -42.31 52.85 32.65
N VAL A 67 -41.69 52.91 33.84
CA VAL A 67 -40.31 52.47 34.06
C VAL A 67 -40.13 50.99 33.74
N THR A 68 -41.05 50.12 34.13
CA THR A 68 -40.97 48.67 33.82
C THR A 68 -41.01 48.42 32.32
N ARG A 69 -41.94 49.05 31.59
CA ARG A 69 -42.08 48.90 30.13
C ARG A 69 -40.88 49.47 29.36
N VAL A 70 -40.40 50.65 29.75
CA VAL A 70 -39.21 51.24 29.15
C VAL A 70 -37.99 50.36 29.42
N SER A 71 -37.87 49.79 30.63
CA SER A 71 -36.80 48.84 30.95
C SER A 71 -36.85 47.57 30.09
N ILE A 72 -38.04 47.01 29.84
CA ILE A 72 -38.20 45.87 28.93
C ILE A 72 -37.78 46.25 27.50
N LEU A 73 -38.22 47.40 27.00
CA LEU A 73 -37.87 47.87 25.66
C LEU A 73 -36.36 48.09 25.51
N THR A 74 -35.72 48.71 26.50
CA THR A 74 -34.26 48.91 26.54
C THR A 74 -33.55 47.57 26.52
N LEU A 75 -33.98 46.62 27.34
CA LEU A 75 -33.35 45.31 27.42
C LEU A 75 -33.54 44.50 26.14
N LEU A 76 -34.69 44.64 25.48
CA LEU A 76 -34.97 44.03 24.18
C LEU A 76 -34.08 44.60 23.07
N PHE A 77 -33.83 45.91 23.04
CA PHE A 77 -32.86 46.52 22.12
C PHE A 77 -31.43 46.03 22.37
N VAL A 78 -31.03 45.91 23.64
CA VAL A 78 -29.71 45.36 24.00
C VAL A 78 -29.58 43.91 23.55
N VAL A 79 -30.59 43.06 23.78
CA VAL A 79 -30.57 41.66 23.31
C VAL A 79 -30.53 41.58 21.78
N LEU A 80 -31.34 42.40 21.07
CA LEU A 80 -31.35 42.46 19.60
C LEU A 80 -30.04 42.96 18.99
N SER A 81 -29.27 43.77 19.72
CA SER A 81 -27.94 44.21 19.29
C SER A 81 -26.87 43.10 19.35
N GLY A 82 -27.21 41.96 19.97
CA GLY A 82 -26.38 40.76 20.01
C GLY A 82 -25.01 40.98 20.67
N PRO A 83 -24.94 41.36 21.96
CA PRO A 83 -23.66 41.54 22.66
C PRO A 83 -22.93 40.21 22.87
N TYR A 84 -21.67 40.16 22.45
CA TYR A 84 -20.78 39.02 22.71
C TYR A 84 -19.41 39.50 23.19
N LEU A 85 -18.73 38.64 23.94
CA LEU A 85 -17.34 38.83 24.32
C LEU A 85 -16.45 38.19 23.25
N ARG A 86 -15.53 38.98 22.69
CA ARG A 86 -14.48 38.49 21.78
C ARG A 86 -13.18 38.36 22.55
N ILE A 87 -12.54 37.19 22.44
CA ILE A 87 -11.18 36.97 22.92
C ILE A 87 -10.33 36.43 21.76
N ASP A 88 -9.26 37.16 21.46
CA ASP A 88 -8.29 36.77 20.45
C ASP A 88 -7.11 36.07 21.15
N HIS A 89 -6.99 34.76 20.96
CA HIS A 89 -5.84 34.00 21.43
C HIS A 89 -4.85 33.80 20.30
N LYS A 90 -3.65 34.36 20.45
CA LYS A 90 -2.50 34.05 19.59
C LYS A 90 -1.83 32.80 20.11
N TYR A 91 -1.94 31.70 19.37
CA TYR A 91 -1.16 30.49 19.62
C TYR A 91 0.06 30.49 18.70
N GLU A 92 1.23 30.29 19.30
CA GLU A 92 2.46 30.06 18.57
C GLU A 92 2.50 28.59 18.14
N ARG A 93 2.35 28.32 16.85
CA ARG A 93 2.47 26.96 16.32
C ARG A 93 3.87 26.80 15.71
N LYS A 94 4.73 26.06 16.42
CA LYS A 94 6.09 25.76 15.98
C LYS A 94 6.09 24.90 14.70
N PRO A 95 7.03 25.07 13.76
CA PRO A 95 7.15 24.20 12.60
C PRO A 95 7.56 22.77 13.02
N ILE A 96 7.17 21.76 12.25
CA ILE A 96 7.49 20.35 12.53
C ILE A 96 8.91 20.01 12.08
N VAL A 97 9.68 19.34 12.93
CA VAL A 97 10.89 18.59 12.54
C VAL A 97 10.63 17.13 12.87
N ALA A 98 10.58 16.28 11.84
CA ALA A 98 10.29 14.85 12.02
C ALA A 98 11.58 14.02 11.90
N PHE A 99 11.90 13.25 12.93
CA PHE A 99 12.95 12.23 12.94
C PHE A 99 12.31 10.89 12.54
N LEU A 100 12.75 10.33 11.42
CA LEU A 100 12.27 9.09 10.86
C LEU A 100 13.34 8.02 11.05
N PHE A 101 13.06 7.01 11.87
CA PHE A 101 13.93 5.87 12.09
C PHE A 101 13.41 4.67 11.32
N ASP A 102 14.23 4.17 10.40
CA ASP A 102 13.97 2.91 9.72
C ASP A 102 14.18 1.74 10.70
N ASN A 103 13.16 0.89 10.82
CA ASN A 103 13.19 -0.32 11.63
C ASN A 103 12.84 -1.57 10.80
N SER A 104 13.06 -1.50 9.49
CA SER A 104 12.95 -2.63 8.57
C SER A 104 13.97 -3.73 8.86
N GLN A 105 13.85 -4.87 8.18
CA GLN A 105 14.69 -6.04 8.45
C GLN A 105 16.18 -5.78 8.17
N SER A 106 16.52 -4.96 7.17
CA SER A 106 17.91 -4.59 6.86
C SER A 106 18.56 -3.74 7.96
N MET A 107 17.77 -2.99 8.73
CA MET A 107 18.26 -2.19 9.86
C MET A 107 18.69 -3.03 11.07
N ARG A 108 18.39 -4.34 11.07
CA ARG A 108 18.88 -5.31 12.06
C ARG A 108 20.28 -5.83 11.74
N LEU A 109 20.78 -5.59 10.53
CA LEU A 109 22.12 -5.96 10.11
C LEU A 109 23.19 -5.14 10.87
N PRO A 110 24.43 -5.65 10.97
CA PRO A 110 25.54 -4.87 11.46
C PRO A 110 25.74 -3.60 10.60
N ALA A 111 26.16 -2.51 11.25
CA ALA A 111 26.46 -1.26 10.57
C ALA A 111 27.75 -1.33 9.74
N GLY A 112 28.68 -2.21 10.12
CA GLY A 112 29.91 -2.49 9.39
C GLY A 112 29.72 -3.41 8.16
N PRO A 113 30.80 -3.76 7.45
CA PRO A 113 32.19 -3.50 7.83
C PRO A 113 32.60 -2.06 7.52
N PHE A 114 33.28 -1.42 8.48
CA PHE A 114 34.03 -0.18 8.27
C PHE A 114 35.48 -0.56 7.91
N GLU A 115 36.08 0.09 6.91
CA GLU A 115 37.45 -0.22 6.48
C GLU A 115 38.41 0.94 6.67
N THR A 116 37.93 2.17 6.50
CA THR A 116 38.78 3.35 6.64
C THR A 116 38.85 3.80 8.09
N ASP A 117 40.00 4.33 8.51
CA ASP A 117 40.14 4.90 9.86
C ASP A 117 39.17 6.08 10.07
N GLU A 118 38.76 6.76 8.99
CA GLU A 118 37.74 7.82 9.01
C GLU A 118 36.34 7.28 9.30
N GLU A 119 35.90 6.20 8.65
CA GLU A 119 34.63 5.53 8.95
C GLU A 119 34.58 5.02 10.39
N PHE A 120 35.69 4.44 10.88
CA PHE A 120 35.80 4.03 12.28
C PHE A 120 35.74 5.22 13.22
N ALA A 121 36.41 6.32 12.90
CA ALA A 121 36.36 7.55 13.69
C ALA A 121 34.95 8.17 13.69
N ASP A 122 34.24 8.15 12.57
CA ASP A 122 32.85 8.62 12.45
C ASP A 122 31.90 7.76 13.29
N GLY A 123 31.98 6.44 13.16
CA GLY A 123 31.20 5.51 13.98
C GLY A 123 31.51 5.64 15.47
N ALA A 124 32.79 5.75 15.82
CA ALA A 124 33.23 5.93 17.21
C ALA A 124 32.77 7.27 17.80
N ARG A 125 32.75 8.35 17.00
CA ARG A 125 32.13 9.64 17.38
C ARG A 125 30.63 9.50 17.59
N ALA A 126 29.93 8.80 16.69
CA ALA A 126 28.49 8.57 16.78
C ALA A 126 28.10 7.79 18.05
N ILE A 127 28.92 6.83 18.51
CA ILE A 127 28.67 6.11 19.77
C ILE A 127 29.25 6.81 21.03
N GLY A 128 29.91 7.96 20.87
CA GLY A 128 30.50 8.71 21.98
C GLY A 128 31.79 8.11 22.54
N ALA A 129 32.44 7.19 21.82
CA ALA A 129 33.73 6.61 22.19
C ALA A 129 34.89 7.61 22.02
N ILE A 130 34.72 8.62 21.14
CA ILE A 130 35.64 9.75 20.97
C ILE A 130 34.89 11.04 21.36
N LYS A 131 35.47 11.83 22.27
CA LYS A 131 34.97 13.17 22.59
C LYS A 131 35.62 14.20 21.66
N GLU A 132 34.84 15.14 21.15
CA GLU A 132 35.37 16.29 20.42
C GLU A 132 36.35 17.08 21.31
N GLU A 133 37.60 17.20 20.90
CA GLU A 133 38.37 18.39 21.25
C GLU A 133 37.83 19.52 20.37
N THR A 134 37.27 20.54 21.02
CA THR A 134 36.89 21.79 20.36
C THR A 134 38.13 22.36 19.68
N PRO A 135 38.10 22.75 18.40
CA PRO A 135 39.22 23.50 17.85
C PRO A 135 39.30 24.80 18.65
N SER A 136 40.38 24.94 19.44
CA SER A 136 40.57 26.13 20.26
C SER A 136 40.62 27.35 19.34
N SER A 137 39.60 28.19 19.46
CA SER A 137 39.56 29.51 18.85
C SER A 137 40.54 30.43 19.59
N SER A 138 41.84 30.21 19.38
CA SER A 138 42.88 31.13 19.83
C SER A 138 44.14 31.05 18.97
N ALA A 139 43.96 31.06 17.65
CA ALA A 139 44.99 31.57 16.75
C ALA A 139 44.50 32.91 16.20
N THR A 140 44.88 33.99 16.88
CA THR A 140 44.76 35.35 16.35
C THR A 140 45.48 35.39 15.00
N ILE A 141 44.72 35.47 13.91
CA ILE A 141 45.27 35.72 12.58
C ILE A 141 45.72 37.18 12.58
N ALA A 142 47.03 37.41 12.76
CA ALA A 142 47.65 38.69 12.46
C ALA A 142 47.57 38.97 10.94
N PRO A 143 47.52 40.25 10.50
CA PRO A 143 47.31 40.58 9.10
C PRO A 143 48.43 40.01 8.22
N LYS A 144 48.03 39.43 7.08
CA LYS A 144 48.94 38.97 6.02
C LYS A 144 49.67 40.16 5.41
N ASP A 145 50.80 40.57 5.97
CA ASP A 145 51.82 41.39 5.31
C ASP A 145 53.14 41.27 6.09
N ASN A 146 53.83 40.13 5.87
CA ASN A 146 55.25 39.81 6.14
C ASN A 146 55.38 38.42 6.77
N LEU A 147 55.58 37.39 5.94
CA LEU A 147 56.06 36.08 6.38
C LEU A 147 57.27 35.71 5.52
N THR A 148 58.35 35.29 6.17
CA THR A 148 59.59 34.86 5.52
C THR A 148 59.54 33.37 5.17
N SER A 149 60.34 32.96 4.18
CA SER A 149 60.39 31.60 3.62
C SER A 149 60.78 30.48 4.59
N SER A 150 61.10 30.80 5.84
CA SER A 150 61.32 29.84 6.93
C SER A 150 60.06 29.44 7.70
N GLU A 151 58.98 30.23 7.63
CA GLU A 151 57.74 29.97 8.38
C GLU A 151 56.73 29.13 7.59
N THR A 152 56.84 29.14 6.25
CA THR A 152 56.01 28.30 5.37
C THR A 152 56.31 26.81 5.53
N LYS A 153 57.56 26.44 5.84
CA LYS A 153 57.96 25.04 6.05
C LYS A 153 57.47 24.44 7.36
N ARG A 154 57.06 25.25 8.34
CA ARG A 154 56.55 24.75 9.64
C ARG A 154 55.02 24.61 9.67
N ALA A 155 54.34 25.18 8.67
CA ALA A 155 52.88 25.07 8.50
C ALA A 155 52.46 23.88 7.62
N GLU A 156 53.39 23.27 6.89
CA GLU A 156 53.13 22.10 6.03
C GLU A 156 53.29 20.74 6.76
N GLU A 157 53.66 20.73 8.05
CA GLU A 157 53.99 19.51 8.80
C GLU A 157 53.08 19.26 10.02
N SER A 158 51.79 19.64 9.91
CA SER A 158 50.74 19.22 10.85
C SER A 158 49.66 18.44 10.10
N LEU A 159 50.02 17.25 9.62
CA LEU A 159 49.02 16.23 9.31
C LEU A 159 48.28 15.90 10.62
N PRO A 160 46.93 15.91 10.66
CA PRO A 160 46.21 15.46 11.84
C PRO A 160 46.65 14.02 12.15
N THR A 161 47.11 13.78 13.37
CA THR A 161 47.41 12.43 13.86
C THR A 161 46.18 11.54 13.59
N PRO A 162 46.34 10.38 12.94
CA PRO A 162 45.22 9.49 12.70
C PRO A 162 44.60 9.12 14.05
N ILE A 163 43.29 9.35 14.19
CA ILE A 163 42.56 9.00 15.40
C ILE A 163 42.57 7.47 15.49
N VAL A 164 43.41 6.92 16.37
CA VAL A 164 43.52 5.48 16.56
C VAL A 164 42.34 5.02 17.41
N VAL A 165 41.28 4.55 16.75
CA VAL A 165 40.17 3.85 17.39
C VAL A 165 40.67 2.50 17.91
N ASP A 166 40.44 2.22 19.19
CA ASP A 166 40.88 0.97 19.83
C ASP A 166 40.21 -0.27 19.21
N ALA A 167 40.86 -1.42 19.34
CA ALA A 167 40.41 -2.67 18.70
C ALA A 167 39.06 -3.17 19.23
N ASP A 168 38.71 -2.85 20.48
CA ASP A 168 37.45 -3.27 21.11
C ASP A 168 36.27 -2.43 20.57
N THR A 169 36.47 -1.12 20.44
CA THR A 169 35.54 -0.19 19.78
C THR A 169 35.33 -0.55 18.31
N ARG A 170 36.40 -0.90 17.57
CA ARG A 170 36.27 -1.37 16.18
C ARG A 170 35.42 -2.64 16.08
N THR A 171 35.59 -3.58 17.02
CA THR A 171 34.81 -4.82 17.07
C THR A 171 33.35 -4.55 17.43
N THR A 172 33.12 -3.64 18.36
CA THR A 172 31.77 -3.21 18.79
C THR A 172 31.03 -2.51 17.64
N LEU A 173 31.68 -1.60 16.92
CA LEU A 173 31.10 -0.91 15.75
C LEU A 173 30.75 -1.87 14.62
N ASN A 174 31.55 -2.90 14.38
CA ASN A 174 31.20 -3.89 13.35
C ASN A 174 30.07 -4.84 13.78
N ARG A 175 29.68 -4.87 15.06
CA ARG A 175 28.61 -5.72 15.60
C ARG A 175 27.33 -4.94 15.94
N ILE A 176 27.41 -3.64 16.18
CA ILE A 176 26.24 -2.81 16.47
C ILE A 176 25.28 -2.82 15.28
N ARG A 177 23.97 -2.97 15.57
CA ARG A 177 22.94 -2.96 14.54
C ARG A 177 22.77 -1.55 13.98
N ARG A 178 22.39 -1.41 12.69
CA ARG A 178 22.14 -0.09 12.06
C ARG A 178 21.11 0.73 12.82
N ALA A 179 20.00 0.11 13.22
CA ALA A 179 18.94 0.77 14.01
C ALA A 179 19.45 1.28 15.38
N GLU A 180 20.31 0.51 16.03
CA GLU A 180 20.91 0.82 17.33
C GLU A 180 21.95 1.95 17.22
N LEU A 181 22.75 1.93 16.15
CA LEU A 181 23.73 2.98 15.85
C LEU A 181 23.02 4.32 15.64
N SER A 182 21.92 4.34 14.89
CA SER A 182 21.12 5.54 14.60
C SER A 182 20.61 6.20 15.89
N GLN A 183 20.03 5.40 16.78
CA GLN A 183 19.53 5.89 18.07
C GLN A 183 20.65 6.36 18.99
N THR A 184 21.75 5.61 19.04
CA THR A 184 22.90 5.95 19.86
C THR A 184 23.51 7.27 19.40
N ALA A 185 23.61 7.50 18.08
CA ALA A 185 24.09 8.75 17.50
C ALA A 185 23.20 9.95 17.92
N VAL A 186 21.88 9.81 17.83
CA VAL A 186 20.94 10.87 18.27
C VAL A 186 21.03 11.10 19.78
N ARG A 187 21.21 10.05 20.59
CA ARG A 187 21.38 10.16 22.05
C ARG A 187 22.67 10.89 22.40
N VAL A 188 23.80 10.53 21.80
CA VAL A 188 25.10 11.19 22.02
C VAL A 188 25.04 12.65 21.58
N ALA A 189 24.35 12.95 20.48
CA ALA A 189 24.14 14.31 19.99
C ALA A 189 23.03 15.08 20.73
N SER A 190 22.31 14.47 21.70
CA SER A 190 21.06 15.03 22.26
C SER A 190 21.18 16.44 22.81
N ASP A 191 22.27 16.76 23.52
CA ASP A 191 22.50 18.08 24.09
C ASP A 191 22.68 19.17 23.02
N LYS A 192 23.34 18.84 21.90
CA LYS A 192 23.62 19.79 20.80
C LYS A 192 22.53 19.79 19.73
N LEU A 193 21.77 18.70 19.62
CA LEU A 193 20.76 18.49 18.58
C LEU A 193 19.33 18.73 19.10
N LEU A 194 18.90 17.99 20.11
CA LEU A 194 17.50 17.94 20.53
C LEU A 194 17.09 19.18 21.35
N LYS A 195 17.98 19.70 22.21
CA LYS A 195 17.69 20.90 23.00
C LYS A 195 17.42 22.14 22.12
N PRO A 196 18.32 22.53 21.18
CA PRO A 196 18.05 23.68 20.31
C PRO A 196 16.84 23.48 19.39
N LEU A 197 16.56 22.24 18.99
CA LEU A 197 15.40 21.92 18.16
C LEU A 197 14.09 22.01 18.94
N GLY A 198 14.00 21.48 20.16
CA GLY A 198 12.79 21.54 20.98
C GLY A 198 12.38 22.98 21.36
N ASP A 199 13.36 23.88 21.46
CA ASP A 199 13.09 25.30 21.72
C ASP A 199 12.39 25.99 20.54
N LYS A 200 12.76 25.66 19.30
CA LYS A 200 12.27 26.35 18.08
C LYS A 200 11.21 25.58 17.28
N PHE A 201 11.17 24.26 17.40
CA PHE A 201 10.40 23.36 16.55
C PHE A 201 9.55 22.37 17.36
N ASP A 202 8.51 21.85 16.72
CA ASP A 202 7.73 20.70 17.19
C ASP A 202 8.45 19.43 16.70
N VAL A 203 9.23 18.81 17.58
CA VAL A 203 10.04 17.63 17.25
C VAL A 203 9.20 16.36 17.40
N ARG A 204 9.05 15.62 16.30
CA ARG A 204 8.33 14.34 16.27
C ARG A 204 9.28 13.20 15.96
N TYR A 205 9.06 12.05 16.62
CA TYR A 205 9.82 10.83 16.38
C TYR A 205 8.88 9.77 15.82
N LEU A 206 9.22 9.25 14.65
CA LEU A 206 8.46 8.24 13.94
C LEU A 206 9.41 7.08 13.65
N THR A 207 8.95 5.87 13.89
CA THR A 207 9.59 4.66 13.39
C THR A 207 8.77 4.12 12.24
N PHE A 208 9.42 3.50 11.26
CA PHE A 208 8.72 2.93 10.13
C PHE A 208 9.37 1.64 9.63
N ALA A 209 8.52 0.80 9.06
CA ALA A 209 8.89 -0.30 8.18
C ALA A 209 7.87 -0.31 7.03
N ARG A 210 6.84 -1.16 7.11
CA ARG A 210 5.67 -1.08 6.22
C ARG A 210 4.69 0.01 6.66
N ASP A 211 4.40 0.03 7.96
CA ASP A 211 3.56 1.04 8.60
C ASP A 211 4.43 2.03 9.40
N VAL A 212 3.86 3.21 9.66
CA VAL A 212 4.49 4.29 10.41
C VAL A 212 3.88 4.35 11.80
N GLU A 213 4.72 4.34 12.84
CA GLU A 213 4.29 4.44 14.23
C GLU A 213 5.02 5.60 14.95
N PRO A 214 4.30 6.54 15.58
CA PRO A 214 4.91 7.53 16.45
C PRO A 214 5.38 6.89 17.75
N PHE A 215 6.55 7.32 18.24
CA PHE A 215 7.09 6.86 19.52
C PHE A 215 7.71 8.01 20.31
N VAL A 216 7.94 7.77 21.61
CA VAL A 216 8.58 8.76 22.49
C VAL A 216 10.05 8.39 22.64
N PHE A 217 10.94 9.26 22.15
CA PHE A 217 12.38 9.10 22.34
C PHE A 217 12.79 9.64 23.71
N ASP A 218 13.31 8.76 24.58
CA ASP A 218 13.82 9.12 25.89
C ASP A 218 15.36 9.09 25.89
N PRO A 219 16.04 10.25 25.88
CA PRO A 219 17.51 10.31 25.84
C PRO A 219 18.17 9.81 27.14
N ALA A 220 17.41 9.65 28.24
CA ALA A 220 17.94 9.20 29.53
C ALA A 220 17.97 7.67 29.69
N LYS A 221 17.26 6.91 28.82
CA LYS A 221 17.29 5.45 28.85
C LYS A 221 18.54 4.91 28.16
N SER A 222 19.22 3.99 28.83
CA SER A 222 20.45 3.36 28.36
C SER A 222 20.21 2.31 27.26
N ASP A 223 19.04 1.68 27.23
CA ASP A 223 18.68 0.59 26.31
C ASP A 223 17.80 1.13 25.16
N PRO A 224 18.32 1.22 23.92
CA PRO A 224 17.60 1.75 22.77
C PRO A 224 16.73 0.66 22.15
N GLN A 225 15.52 0.45 22.69
CA GLN A 225 14.53 -0.37 22.01
C GLN A 225 13.58 0.54 21.23
N LEU A 226 13.84 0.67 19.92
CA LEU A 226 12.74 0.95 19.00
C LEU A 226 11.64 -0.06 19.31
N PRO A 227 10.37 0.35 19.39
CA PRO A 227 9.30 -0.63 19.51
C PRO A 227 9.48 -1.64 18.36
N ASP A 228 9.36 -2.94 18.66
CA ASP A 228 9.28 -3.96 17.62
C ASP A 228 8.08 -3.59 16.76
N VAL A 229 8.34 -2.99 15.59
CA VAL A 229 7.27 -2.51 14.74
C VAL A 229 6.55 -3.74 14.24
N ASN A 230 5.28 -3.88 14.61
CA ASN A 230 4.43 -5.01 14.23
C ASN A 230 4.07 -5.02 12.72
N SER A 231 4.69 -4.16 11.90
CA SER A 231 4.31 -3.90 10.52
C SER A 231 5.03 -4.76 9.48
N GLY A 232 5.91 -5.66 9.93
CA GLY A 232 6.58 -6.62 9.05
C GLY A 232 7.96 -6.17 8.56
N PRO A 233 8.64 -6.98 7.73
CA PRO A 233 10.07 -6.82 7.46
C PRO A 233 10.42 -5.76 6.40
N SER A 234 9.46 -5.20 5.67
CA SER A 234 9.67 -4.31 4.50
C SER A 234 9.93 -2.84 4.88
N SER A 235 10.65 -2.09 4.03
CA SER A 235 10.85 -0.65 4.08
C SER A 235 10.05 0.09 2.98
N TRP A 236 9.03 0.85 3.38
CA TRP A 236 8.22 1.68 2.48
C TRP A 236 8.57 3.17 2.62
N LEU A 237 9.78 3.54 2.20
CA LEU A 237 10.34 4.89 2.32
C LEU A 237 9.44 5.98 1.72
N GLY A 238 8.85 5.73 0.56
CA GLY A 238 7.97 6.72 -0.06
C GLY A 238 6.65 6.91 0.70
N SER A 239 6.15 5.86 1.36
CA SER A 239 4.92 5.92 2.16
C SER A 239 5.12 6.73 3.44
N VAL A 240 6.26 6.58 4.14
CA VAL A 240 6.53 7.35 5.36
C VAL A 240 6.72 8.85 5.09
N ILE A 241 7.42 9.22 4.01
CA ILE A 241 7.58 10.63 3.62
C ILE A 241 6.20 11.24 3.33
N GLN A 242 5.35 10.50 2.61
CA GLN A 242 3.99 10.95 2.31
C GLN A 242 3.13 11.08 3.56
N TYR A 243 3.20 10.11 4.47
CA TYR A 243 2.47 10.13 5.74
C TYR A 243 2.76 11.41 6.53
N VAL A 244 4.04 11.79 6.66
CA VAL A 244 4.44 13.03 7.36
C VAL A 244 3.88 14.27 6.67
N VAL A 245 3.91 14.31 5.33
CA VAL A 245 3.37 15.43 4.55
C VAL A 245 1.85 15.56 4.74
N GLU A 246 1.13 14.44 4.79
CA GLU A 246 -0.33 14.41 5.00
C GLU A 246 -0.72 14.72 6.44
N GLU A 247 -0.02 14.18 7.42
CA GLU A 247 -0.27 14.41 8.85
C GLU A 247 0.01 15.86 9.25
N ALA A 248 0.97 16.51 8.58
CA ALA A 248 1.30 17.91 8.80
C ALA A 248 0.23 18.90 8.31
N ALA A 249 -0.90 18.45 7.75
CA ALA A 249 -1.94 19.31 7.15
C ALA A 249 -2.24 20.59 7.98
N GLY A 250 -1.73 21.73 7.49
CA GLY A 250 -1.89 23.05 8.11
C GLY A 250 -0.74 23.52 9.02
N GLN A 251 0.33 22.75 9.19
CA GLN A 251 1.55 23.10 9.93
C GLN A 251 2.76 23.06 8.99
N LYS A 252 3.64 24.07 9.07
CA LYS A 252 4.86 24.12 8.25
C LYS A 252 5.84 23.03 8.71
N ILE A 253 6.38 22.26 7.78
CA ILE A 253 7.47 21.32 8.04
C ILE A 253 8.80 22.06 7.83
N ALA A 254 9.64 22.13 8.86
CA ALA A 254 10.98 22.71 8.77
C ALA A 254 12.00 21.74 8.15
N GLY A 255 11.80 20.43 8.35
CA GLY A 255 12.53 19.38 7.64
C GLY A 255 12.27 17.99 8.22
N LEU A 256 12.67 16.98 7.46
CA LEU A 256 12.60 15.57 7.84
C LEU A 256 14.02 15.03 7.95
N VAL A 257 14.37 14.35 9.04
CA VAL A 257 15.65 13.66 9.21
C VAL A 257 15.40 12.17 9.05
N LEU A 258 15.96 11.56 8.00
CA LEU A 258 15.72 10.17 7.64
C LEU A 258 16.95 9.31 7.96
N PHE A 259 16.84 8.41 8.93
CA PHE A 259 17.87 7.42 9.27
C PHE A 259 17.50 6.09 8.60
N SER A 260 18.22 5.72 7.53
CA SER A 260 17.93 4.52 6.75
C SER A 260 19.17 4.10 5.95
N ASP A 261 19.21 2.85 5.52
CA ASP A 261 20.15 2.36 4.51
C ASP A 261 19.67 2.66 3.07
N GLY A 262 18.51 3.29 2.90
CA GLY A 262 17.99 3.71 1.61
C GLY A 262 17.35 2.58 0.80
N GLN A 263 17.12 1.41 1.38
CA GLN A 263 16.38 0.35 0.69
C GLN A 263 14.87 0.63 0.71
N ASN A 264 14.20 0.31 -0.39
CA ASN A 264 12.76 0.47 -0.54
C ASN A 264 12.16 -0.75 -1.23
N THR A 265 11.50 -1.61 -0.46
CA THR A 265 10.90 -2.88 -0.95
C THR A 265 9.46 -2.74 -1.42
N GLY A 266 8.83 -1.57 -1.27
CA GLY A 266 7.49 -1.37 -1.81
C GLY A 266 6.89 -0.01 -1.50
N GLY A 267 5.55 0.03 -1.42
CA GLY A 267 4.80 1.24 -1.13
C GLY A 267 4.84 2.27 -2.27
N ARG A 268 4.65 3.55 -1.90
CA ARG A 268 4.71 4.65 -2.87
C ARG A 268 6.15 4.85 -3.36
N SER A 269 6.32 5.27 -4.62
CA SER A 269 7.65 5.58 -5.15
C SER A 269 8.34 6.67 -4.33
N PRO A 270 9.58 6.45 -3.85
CA PRO A 270 10.34 7.47 -3.13
C PRO A 270 10.53 8.77 -3.94
N ALA A 271 10.66 8.66 -5.28
CA ALA A 271 10.79 9.81 -6.16
C ALA A 271 9.49 10.64 -6.29
N GLU A 272 8.33 10.00 -6.20
CA GLU A 272 7.04 10.71 -6.12
C GLU A 272 6.86 11.38 -4.77
N ALA A 273 7.20 10.68 -3.68
CA ALA A 273 7.12 11.21 -2.34
C ALA A 273 8.06 12.41 -2.13
N ALA A 274 9.28 12.36 -2.67
CA ALA A 274 10.21 13.49 -2.67
C ALA A 274 9.67 14.71 -3.42
N ARG A 275 9.01 14.50 -4.57
CA ARG A 275 8.35 15.60 -5.29
C ARG A 275 7.20 16.20 -4.47
N SER A 276 6.42 15.38 -3.79
CA SER A 276 5.36 15.84 -2.88
C SER A 276 5.93 16.65 -1.71
N ALA A 277 6.99 16.16 -1.07
CA ALA A 277 7.69 16.87 0.01
C ALA A 277 8.28 18.21 -0.48
N ALA A 278 8.88 18.24 -1.68
CA ALA A 278 9.42 19.45 -2.29
C ALA A 278 8.33 20.51 -2.56
N GLN A 279 7.13 20.09 -2.98
CA GLN A 279 6.00 21.00 -3.24
C GLN A 279 5.52 21.73 -1.98
N VAL A 280 5.58 21.07 -0.82
CA VAL A 280 5.24 21.69 0.48
C VAL A 280 6.42 22.36 1.17
N GLY A 281 7.60 22.39 0.52
CA GLY A 281 8.81 23.01 1.04
C GLY A 281 9.42 22.28 2.23
N ALA A 282 9.28 20.94 2.28
CA ALA A 282 9.79 20.10 3.35
C ALA A 282 11.12 19.43 2.95
N PRO A 283 12.29 19.98 3.35
CA PRO A 283 13.59 19.42 2.99
C PRO A 283 13.84 18.09 3.72
N ILE A 284 14.39 17.10 3.01
CA ILE A 284 14.78 15.80 3.57
C ILE A 284 16.29 15.77 3.80
N PHE A 285 16.69 15.59 5.05
CA PHE A 285 18.06 15.35 5.46
C PHE A 285 18.26 13.86 5.68
N ALA A 286 18.97 13.20 4.76
CA ALA A 286 19.20 11.76 4.83
C ALA A 286 20.48 11.46 5.60
N VAL A 287 20.40 10.58 6.59
CA VAL A 287 21.53 10.05 7.36
C VAL A 287 21.71 8.61 6.92
N PRO A 288 22.72 8.31 6.07
CA PRO A 288 22.96 6.96 5.59
C PRO A 288 23.49 6.10 6.74
N VAL A 289 22.91 4.92 6.91
CA VAL A 289 23.31 3.98 7.96
C VAL A 289 23.65 2.63 7.35
N GLY A 290 24.81 2.09 7.68
CA GLY A 290 25.33 0.86 7.09
C GLY A 290 26.51 1.10 6.15
N SER A 291 27.10 0.01 5.68
CA SER A 291 28.24 0.04 4.77
C SER A 291 27.81 -0.07 3.30
N PRO A 292 28.44 0.66 2.37
CA PRO A 292 28.29 0.43 0.94
C PRO A 292 28.96 -0.88 0.49
N LYS A 293 29.84 -1.47 1.33
CA LYS A 293 30.51 -2.74 1.04
C LYS A 293 29.60 -3.92 1.38
N ARG A 294 29.55 -4.89 0.48
CA ARG A 294 28.80 -6.14 0.64
C ARG A 294 29.37 -6.98 1.78
N LEU A 295 28.47 -7.43 2.65
CA LEU A 295 28.74 -8.48 3.63
C LEU A 295 29.00 -9.81 2.90
N GLN A 296 29.71 -10.73 3.56
CA GLN A 296 29.84 -12.09 3.05
C GLN A 296 28.48 -12.77 3.17
N ASP A 297 27.97 -13.26 2.04
CA ASP A 297 26.58 -13.69 1.91
C ASP A 297 26.42 -14.74 0.81
N VAL A 298 25.44 -15.63 0.98
CA VAL A 298 24.99 -16.58 -0.05
C VAL A 298 23.47 -16.55 -0.10
N SER A 299 22.92 -15.80 -1.04
CA SER A 299 21.49 -15.54 -1.07
C SER A 299 20.80 -16.18 -2.28
N ILE A 300 19.54 -16.59 -2.07
CA ILE A 300 18.64 -16.96 -3.16
C ILE A 300 18.05 -15.67 -3.73
N VAL A 301 18.67 -15.18 -4.80
CA VAL A 301 18.20 -14.00 -5.52
C VAL A 301 16.88 -14.28 -6.19
N ASP A 302 16.66 -15.50 -6.67
CA ASP A 302 15.46 -15.80 -7.44
C ASP A 302 15.10 -17.28 -7.46
N LEU A 303 13.80 -17.55 -7.48
CA LEU A 303 13.23 -18.88 -7.49
C LEU A 303 12.08 -18.93 -8.50
N TYR A 304 12.10 -19.92 -9.37
CA TYR A 304 11.11 -20.09 -10.43
C TYR A 304 10.64 -21.53 -10.54
N THR A 305 9.32 -21.68 -10.71
CA THR A 305 8.63 -22.94 -11.00
C THR A 305 7.43 -22.66 -11.90
N THR A 306 6.90 -23.71 -12.55
CA THR A 306 5.73 -23.66 -13.43
C THR A 306 4.42 -23.39 -12.69
N GLY A 307 4.39 -23.51 -11.36
CA GLY A 307 3.28 -23.11 -10.49
C GLY A 307 2.10 -24.08 -10.46
N GLN A 308 1.77 -24.73 -11.57
CA GLN A 308 0.72 -25.76 -11.64
C GLN A 308 1.13 -26.90 -12.59
N VAL A 309 1.00 -28.14 -12.12
CA VAL A 309 1.45 -29.36 -12.82
C VAL A 309 0.45 -30.49 -12.59
N SER A 310 0.54 -31.57 -13.35
CA SER A 310 -0.28 -32.77 -13.15
C SER A 310 0.48 -33.87 -12.41
N ILE A 311 -0.23 -34.83 -11.82
CA ILE A 311 0.39 -36.03 -11.22
C ILE A 311 1.23 -36.75 -12.29
N GLY A 312 2.44 -37.17 -11.90
CA GLY A 312 3.44 -37.82 -12.76
C GLY A 312 4.35 -36.84 -13.50
N ASP A 313 4.10 -35.53 -13.40
CA ASP A 313 4.96 -34.55 -14.03
C ASP A 313 6.27 -34.35 -13.28
N THR A 314 7.33 -34.15 -14.05
CA THR A 314 8.64 -33.76 -13.54
C THR A 314 8.74 -32.25 -13.54
N VAL A 315 8.68 -31.65 -12.35
CA VAL A 315 8.73 -30.20 -12.16
C VAL A 315 10.17 -29.75 -12.02
N ARG A 316 10.52 -28.67 -12.71
CA ARG A 316 11.83 -28.03 -12.60
C ARG A 316 11.70 -26.76 -11.75
N VAL A 317 12.50 -26.71 -10.70
CA VAL A 317 12.63 -25.56 -9.82
C VAL A 317 13.97 -24.90 -10.15
N ALA A 318 13.92 -23.80 -10.91
CA ALA A 318 15.09 -23.03 -11.28
C ALA A 318 15.43 -22.04 -10.15
N VAL A 319 16.63 -22.16 -9.61
CA VAL A 319 17.16 -21.36 -8.50
C VAL A 319 18.29 -20.50 -9.03
N THR A 320 18.24 -19.20 -8.76
CA THR A 320 19.36 -18.28 -9.00
C THR A 320 19.96 -17.89 -7.65
N LEU A 321 21.24 -18.16 -7.52
CA LEU A 321 22.04 -17.86 -6.33
C LEU A 321 23.00 -16.73 -6.65
N GLU A 322 23.27 -15.90 -5.66
CA GLU A 322 24.36 -14.95 -5.68
C GLU A 322 25.23 -15.18 -4.45
N SER A 323 26.55 -15.14 -4.64
CA SER A 323 27.48 -15.30 -3.53
C SER A 323 28.51 -14.18 -3.52
N HIS A 324 28.82 -13.72 -2.31
CA HIS A 324 29.87 -12.75 -2.06
C HIS A 324 30.78 -13.27 -0.93
N GLY A 325 32.09 -13.27 -1.16
CA GLY A 325 33.08 -13.69 -0.16
C GLY A 325 33.31 -15.21 -0.05
N PHE A 326 32.48 -16.05 -0.68
CA PHE A 326 32.57 -17.52 -0.61
C PHE A 326 33.07 -18.19 -1.91
N ASN A 327 33.88 -17.47 -2.69
CA ASN A 327 34.33 -17.90 -4.01
C ASN A 327 35.05 -19.26 -3.96
N LYS A 328 34.74 -20.14 -4.93
CA LYS A 328 35.26 -21.50 -5.09
C LYS A 328 34.92 -22.46 -3.95
N ARG A 329 34.02 -22.10 -3.03
CA ARG A 329 33.51 -23.04 -2.02
C ARG A 329 32.35 -23.86 -2.61
N PRO A 330 32.31 -25.17 -2.38
CA PRO A 330 31.16 -25.98 -2.74
C PRO A 330 30.00 -25.71 -1.78
N VAL A 331 28.78 -25.68 -2.31
CA VAL A 331 27.55 -25.55 -1.54
C VAL A 331 26.51 -26.55 -2.06
N LYS A 332 25.66 -27.05 -1.15
CA LYS A 332 24.52 -27.92 -1.48
C LYS A 332 23.25 -27.10 -1.53
N VAL A 333 22.54 -27.15 -2.64
CA VAL A 333 21.22 -26.55 -2.78
C VAL A 333 20.19 -27.66 -2.63
N GLU A 334 19.35 -27.57 -1.61
CA GLU A 334 18.38 -28.61 -1.26
C GLU A 334 16.96 -28.16 -1.61
N LEU A 335 16.20 -29.01 -2.31
CA LEU A 335 14.76 -28.84 -2.50
C LEU A 335 14.02 -29.69 -1.46
N LYS A 336 13.16 -29.08 -0.65
CA LYS A 336 12.40 -29.74 0.44
C LYS A 336 10.90 -29.55 0.29
N ASP A 337 10.13 -30.57 0.65
CA ASP A 337 8.68 -30.50 0.92
C ASP A 337 8.47 -30.85 2.39
N GLY A 338 8.22 -29.83 3.23
CA GLY A 338 8.30 -29.97 4.69
C GLY A 338 9.70 -30.39 5.15
N GLU A 339 9.79 -31.49 5.90
CA GLU A 339 11.06 -32.06 6.38
C GLU A 339 11.73 -33.01 5.36
N THR A 340 11.02 -33.36 4.29
CA THR A 340 11.51 -34.32 3.28
C THR A 340 12.32 -33.62 2.20
N VAL A 341 13.58 -34.04 2.01
CA VAL A 341 14.43 -33.60 0.88
C VAL A 341 14.01 -34.33 -0.39
N LEU A 342 13.58 -33.58 -1.40
CA LEU A 342 13.17 -34.09 -2.71
C LEU A 342 14.35 -34.22 -3.68
N ASP A 343 15.26 -33.24 -3.67
CA ASP A 343 16.44 -33.20 -4.55
C ASP A 343 17.58 -32.41 -3.89
N THR A 344 18.81 -32.67 -4.29
CA THR A 344 20.00 -31.95 -3.80
C THR A 344 21.01 -31.82 -4.90
N LYS A 345 21.49 -30.59 -5.11
CA LYS A 345 22.48 -30.30 -6.14
C LYS A 345 23.69 -29.57 -5.57
N GLU A 346 24.87 -30.08 -5.87
CA GLU A 346 26.12 -29.44 -5.50
C GLU A 346 26.50 -28.40 -6.57
N LEU A 347 26.83 -27.19 -6.10
CA LEU A 347 27.30 -26.08 -6.92
C LEU A 347 28.59 -25.54 -6.30
N VAL A 348 29.57 -25.19 -7.13
CA VAL A 348 30.74 -24.42 -6.69
C VAL A 348 30.42 -22.94 -6.85
N LEU A 349 30.46 -22.21 -5.75
CA LEU A 349 30.15 -20.78 -5.72
C LEU A 349 31.18 -19.98 -6.54
N LEU A 350 30.69 -19.18 -7.48
CA LEU A 350 31.46 -18.23 -8.25
C LEU A 350 31.22 -16.84 -7.64
N GLY A 351 32.30 -16.14 -7.34
CA GLY A 351 32.18 -14.79 -6.79
C GLY A 351 31.60 -13.83 -7.79
N THR A 352 30.75 -12.91 -7.32
CA THR A 352 30.25 -11.74 -8.08
C THR A 352 29.38 -12.03 -9.30
N GLU A 353 29.03 -13.28 -9.58
CA GLU A 353 28.10 -13.65 -10.65
C GLU A 353 26.86 -14.36 -10.09
N GLN A 354 25.70 -14.09 -10.72
CA GLN A 354 24.50 -14.88 -10.48
C GLN A 354 24.65 -16.25 -11.13
N GLN A 355 24.48 -17.30 -10.34
CA GLN A 355 24.57 -18.69 -10.80
C GLN A 355 23.20 -19.33 -10.80
N GLN A 356 22.84 -19.96 -11.91
CA GLN A 356 21.59 -20.68 -12.04
C GLN A 356 21.80 -22.18 -11.87
N THR A 357 20.90 -22.81 -11.13
CA THR A 357 20.83 -24.26 -11.00
C THR A 357 19.39 -24.74 -11.01
N GLU A 358 19.11 -25.86 -11.67
CA GLU A 358 17.80 -26.50 -11.67
C GLU A 358 17.79 -27.70 -10.71
N LEU A 359 16.80 -27.71 -9.81
CA LEU A 359 16.40 -28.84 -8.97
C LEU A 359 15.14 -29.46 -9.56
N ILE A 360 14.98 -30.77 -9.43
CA ILE A 360 13.90 -31.51 -10.10
C ILE A 360 13.15 -32.36 -9.08
N PHE A 361 11.82 -32.36 -9.14
CA PHE A 361 11.02 -33.34 -8.40
C PHE A 361 9.85 -33.89 -9.22
N GLU A 362 9.43 -35.10 -8.89
CA GLU A 362 8.27 -35.76 -9.51
C GLU A 362 7.02 -35.55 -8.65
N ALA A 363 5.95 -35.03 -9.26
CA ALA A 363 4.68 -34.77 -8.59
C ALA A 363 3.87 -36.07 -8.41
N LYS A 364 4.06 -36.76 -7.28
CA LYS A 364 3.40 -38.07 -7.02
C LYS A 364 2.01 -37.98 -6.41
N GLU A 365 1.69 -36.87 -5.75
CA GLU A 365 0.44 -36.68 -5.00
C GLU A 365 -0.22 -35.37 -5.44
N ALA A 366 -1.55 -35.42 -5.65
CA ALA A 366 -2.33 -34.21 -5.90
C ALA A 366 -2.40 -33.33 -4.64
N GLY A 367 -2.55 -32.03 -4.87
CA GLY A 367 -2.70 -31.02 -3.83
C GLY A 367 -1.71 -29.87 -3.97
N ASP A 368 -1.84 -28.93 -3.04
CA ASP A 368 -0.99 -27.75 -2.95
C ASP A 368 0.32 -28.10 -2.23
N LYS A 369 1.46 -27.98 -2.93
CA LYS A 369 2.81 -28.22 -2.40
C LYS A 369 3.58 -26.91 -2.25
N TYR A 370 4.26 -26.78 -1.12
CA TYR A 370 5.12 -25.64 -0.78
C TYR A 370 6.56 -26.13 -0.72
N LEU A 371 7.28 -25.89 -1.81
CA LEU A 371 8.64 -26.38 -1.96
C LEU A 371 9.60 -25.34 -1.40
N THR A 372 10.35 -25.72 -0.37
CA THR A 372 11.38 -24.87 0.23
C THR A 372 12.71 -25.18 -0.42
N VAL A 373 13.31 -24.21 -1.08
CA VAL A 373 14.71 -24.29 -1.50
C VAL A 373 15.55 -23.74 -0.37
N ASN A 374 16.54 -24.51 0.07
CA ASN A 374 17.41 -24.13 1.18
C ASN A 374 18.88 -24.32 0.82
N VAL A 375 19.69 -23.33 1.17
CA VAL A 375 21.14 -23.36 1.08
C VAL A 375 21.71 -23.37 2.50
N PRO A 376 22.44 -24.40 2.93
CA PRO A 376 23.06 -24.42 4.26
C PRO A 376 24.02 -23.24 4.43
N ALA A 377 23.86 -22.50 5.52
CA ALA A 377 24.67 -21.32 5.84
C ALA A 377 26.12 -21.69 6.16
N PHE A 378 27.04 -20.80 5.82
CA PHE A 378 28.43 -20.92 6.25
C PHE A 378 28.62 -20.37 7.67
N PRO A 379 29.56 -20.90 8.47
CA PRO A 379 29.83 -20.37 9.82
C PRO A 379 30.24 -18.90 9.85
N GLU A 380 30.89 -18.42 8.78
CA GLU A 380 31.36 -17.03 8.66
C GLU A 380 30.26 -16.05 8.22
N GLU A 381 29.10 -16.55 7.82
CA GLU A 381 27.95 -15.76 7.37
C GLU A 381 27.19 -15.14 8.55
N ALA A 382 26.81 -13.87 8.41
CA ALA A 382 26.05 -13.14 9.43
C ALA A 382 24.70 -13.84 9.70
N GLU A 383 24.35 -14.02 10.96
CA GLU A 383 23.14 -14.78 11.36
C GLU A 383 21.86 -14.18 10.79
N GLU A 384 21.82 -12.85 10.67
CA GLU A 384 20.70 -12.10 10.12
C GLU A 384 20.53 -12.30 8.60
N LEU A 385 21.61 -12.60 7.85
CA LEU A 385 21.57 -12.82 6.41
C LEU A 385 21.09 -14.23 6.04
N ARG A 386 21.30 -15.22 6.92
CA ARG A 386 20.92 -16.63 6.70
C ARG A 386 19.45 -16.84 6.34
N ALA A 387 18.58 -15.89 6.67
CA ALA A 387 17.17 -15.90 6.28
C ALA A 387 16.95 -15.77 4.76
N ASN A 388 17.91 -15.22 4.01
CA ASN A 388 17.86 -15.10 2.55
C ASN A 388 18.37 -16.37 1.82
N ASN A 389 18.91 -17.36 2.56
CA ASN A 389 19.37 -18.65 2.05
C ASN A 389 18.24 -19.64 1.81
N SER A 390 17.00 -19.23 2.12
CA SER A 390 15.80 -20.03 1.95
C SER A 390 14.73 -19.22 1.22
N ASP A 391 14.11 -19.81 0.21
CA ASP A 391 12.93 -19.26 -0.46
C ASP A 391 11.95 -20.38 -0.79
N LEU A 392 10.70 -19.99 -1.02
CA LEU A 392 9.58 -20.90 -1.20
C LEU A 392 8.98 -20.77 -2.60
N ALA A 393 8.82 -21.91 -3.26
CA ALA A 393 8.09 -22.05 -4.51
C ALA A 393 6.75 -22.75 -4.26
N PHE A 394 5.67 -22.18 -4.78
CA PHE A 394 4.35 -22.80 -4.73
C PHE A 394 4.08 -23.64 -5.99
N VAL A 395 3.65 -24.89 -5.81
CA VAL A 395 3.25 -25.76 -6.92
C VAL A 395 1.93 -26.45 -6.58
N ARG A 396 0.92 -26.24 -7.41
CA ARG A 396 -0.36 -26.98 -7.34
C ARG A 396 -0.30 -28.20 -8.25
N VAL A 397 -0.48 -29.38 -7.67
CA VAL A 397 -0.54 -30.65 -8.41
C VAL A 397 -2.00 -31.05 -8.60
N SER A 398 -2.44 -31.17 -9.85
CA SER A 398 -3.77 -31.69 -10.21
C SER A 398 -3.68 -33.15 -10.65
N ASP A 399 -4.70 -33.94 -10.31
CA ASP A 399 -4.88 -35.30 -10.81
C ASP A 399 -5.34 -35.35 -12.27
N GLU A 400 -6.01 -34.30 -12.75
CA GLU A 400 -6.53 -34.23 -14.11
C GLU A 400 -5.60 -33.47 -15.08
N LYS A 401 -5.57 -33.95 -16.33
CA LYS A 401 -4.94 -33.24 -17.44
C LYS A 401 -5.95 -32.35 -18.14
N LEU A 402 -5.55 -31.11 -18.42
CA LEU A 402 -6.36 -30.10 -19.09
C LEU A 402 -6.49 -30.43 -20.59
N LYS A 403 -7.73 -30.57 -21.07
CA LYS A 403 -7.98 -30.75 -22.51
C LYS A 403 -8.09 -29.38 -23.19
N VAL A 404 -7.17 -29.08 -24.10
CA VAL A 404 -7.05 -27.75 -24.72
C VAL A 404 -7.17 -27.83 -26.24
N LEU A 405 -7.94 -26.89 -26.81
CA LEU A 405 -8.00 -26.60 -28.24
C LEU A 405 -7.47 -25.19 -28.50
N LEU A 406 -6.41 -25.05 -29.29
CA LEU A 406 -5.85 -23.76 -29.71
C LEU A 406 -6.16 -23.52 -31.20
N ILE A 407 -6.90 -22.44 -31.49
CA ILE A 407 -7.22 -22.00 -32.86
C ILE A 407 -6.64 -20.60 -33.08
N ASP A 408 -5.82 -20.41 -34.11
CA ASP A 408 -5.38 -19.07 -34.54
C ASP A 408 -5.42 -18.97 -36.07
N GLY A 409 -5.72 -17.77 -36.58
CA GLY A 409 -5.77 -17.48 -38.01
C GLY A 409 -4.39 -17.42 -38.63
N LEU A 410 -3.49 -16.61 -38.04
CA LEU A 410 -2.11 -16.47 -38.51
C LEU A 410 -1.13 -17.03 -37.49
N PRO A 411 -0.02 -17.64 -37.92
CA PRO A 411 1.02 -18.10 -37.02
C PRO A 411 1.85 -16.90 -36.47
N ARG A 412 1.21 -16.06 -35.66
CA ARG A 412 1.82 -14.94 -34.93
C ARG A 412 2.88 -15.45 -33.95
N TRP A 413 3.71 -14.54 -33.44
CA TRP A 413 4.69 -14.91 -32.41
C TRP A 413 4.02 -15.52 -31.17
N ASP A 414 2.90 -14.95 -30.72
CA ASP A 414 2.10 -15.49 -29.60
C ASP A 414 1.64 -16.92 -29.88
N PHE A 415 1.03 -17.18 -31.04
CA PHE A 415 0.66 -18.53 -31.47
C PHE A 415 1.85 -19.50 -31.45
N ARG A 416 3.00 -19.10 -32.00
CA ARG A 416 4.17 -19.97 -32.07
C ARG A 416 4.67 -20.35 -30.68
N PHE A 417 4.78 -19.39 -29.78
CA PHE A 417 5.27 -19.65 -28.43
C PHE A 417 4.23 -20.41 -27.59
N LEU A 418 2.95 -20.03 -27.67
CA LEU A 418 1.87 -20.73 -26.98
C LEU A 418 1.73 -22.17 -27.45
N LYS A 419 1.82 -22.44 -28.76
CA LYS A 419 1.81 -23.80 -29.30
C LYS A 419 2.94 -24.66 -28.73
N ASN A 420 4.14 -24.08 -28.59
CA ASN A 420 5.29 -24.80 -28.06
C ASN A 420 5.17 -25.01 -26.54
N ASP A 421 4.58 -24.03 -25.85
CA ASP A 421 4.30 -24.06 -24.42
C ASP A 421 3.32 -25.21 -24.08
N ILE A 422 2.12 -25.20 -24.68
CA ILE A 422 1.11 -26.23 -24.40
C ILE A 422 1.55 -27.65 -24.77
N ARG A 423 2.44 -27.81 -25.74
CA ARG A 423 2.98 -29.13 -26.14
C ARG A 423 4.09 -29.64 -25.21
N ARG A 424 4.76 -28.74 -24.49
CA ARG A 424 5.76 -29.10 -23.47
C ARG A 424 5.11 -29.38 -22.12
N ASP A 425 3.90 -28.87 -21.89
CA ASP A 425 3.14 -29.08 -20.67
C ASP A 425 2.49 -30.48 -20.68
N ASN A 426 3.05 -31.40 -19.90
CA ASN A 426 2.54 -32.76 -19.75
C ASN A 426 1.15 -32.84 -19.09
N GLY A 427 0.74 -31.77 -18.40
CA GLY A 427 -0.59 -31.61 -17.83
C GLY A 427 -1.64 -31.15 -18.83
N ILE A 428 -1.27 -30.94 -20.10
CA ILE A 428 -2.18 -30.57 -21.18
C ILE A 428 -2.27 -31.72 -22.20
N LYS A 429 -3.49 -32.01 -22.67
CA LYS A 429 -3.76 -33.01 -23.70
C LYS A 429 -4.85 -32.57 -24.66
N GLY A 430 -5.08 -33.37 -25.70
CA GLY A 430 -6.17 -33.19 -26.65
C GLY A 430 -7.44 -33.90 -26.19
N ARG A 431 -8.49 -33.80 -27.01
CA ARG A 431 -9.72 -34.55 -26.78
C ARG A 431 -9.50 -36.04 -27.00
N THR A 432 -8.77 -36.37 -28.07
CA THR A 432 -8.61 -37.75 -28.58
C THR A 432 -7.23 -38.36 -28.35
N GLY A 433 -6.24 -37.56 -27.95
CA GLY A 433 -4.86 -38.02 -27.77
C GLY A 433 -4.13 -37.28 -26.65
N ASP A 434 -2.89 -37.69 -26.41
CA ASP A 434 -2.04 -37.15 -25.34
C ASP A 434 -1.43 -35.78 -25.68
N GLU A 435 -1.50 -35.33 -26.94
CA GLU A 435 -1.06 -34.01 -27.35
C GLU A 435 -2.23 -33.02 -27.47
N PRO A 436 -2.05 -31.72 -27.12
CA PRO A 436 -3.06 -30.70 -27.34
C PRO A 436 -3.44 -30.56 -28.81
N GLU A 437 -4.72 -30.29 -29.06
CA GLU A 437 -5.22 -30.06 -30.41
C GLU A 437 -4.94 -28.60 -30.82
N VAL A 438 -4.17 -28.44 -31.90
CA VAL A 438 -3.75 -27.13 -32.41
C VAL A 438 -4.16 -26.99 -33.87
N LEU A 439 -4.79 -25.86 -34.16
CA LEU A 439 -5.33 -25.53 -35.46
C LEU A 439 -4.86 -24.14 -35.90
N ALA A 440 -3.85 -24.12 -36.77
CA ALA A 440 -3.49 -22.92 -37.53
C ALA A 440 -4.32 -22.88 -38.81
N GLU A 441 -5.04 -21.80 -39.06
CA GLU A 441 -5.90 -21.68 -40.24
C GLU A 441 -5.11 -21.84 -41.55
N ALA A 442 -3.89 -21.29 -41.63
CA ALA A 442 -3.03 -21.47 -42.80
C ALA A 442 -2.64 -22.94 -43.08
N GLU A 443 -2.60 -23.80 -42.06
CA GLU A 443 -2.38 -25.24 -42.22
C GLU A 443 -3.69 -25.95 -42.55
N TRP A 444 -4.78 -25.59 -41.87
CA TRP A 444 -6.12 -26.14 -42.08
C TRP A 444 -6.62 -25.92 -43.52
N ARG A 445 -6.46 -24.71 -44.08
CA ARG A 445 -6.85 -24.39 -45.46
C ARG A 445 -6.11 -25.22 -46.51
N ARG A 446 -4.96 -25.81 -46.18
CA ARG A 446 -4.19 -26.70 -47.07
C ARG A 446 -4.62 -28.17 -47.01
N MET A 447 -5.47 -28.53 -46.04
CA MET A 447 -5.98 -29.89 -45.86
C MET A 447 -7.11 -30.19 -46.86
N SER A 448 -7.41 -31.46 -47.07
CA SER A 448 -8.61 -31.87 -47.83
C SER A 448 -9.88 -31.41 -47.09
N LYS A 449 -11.00 -31.27 -47.81
CA LYS A 449 -12.26 -30.84 -47.16
C LYS A 449 -12.72 -31.81 -46.07
N ASP A 450 -12.51 -33.11 -46.28
CA ASP A 450 -12.87 -34.15 -45.31
C ASP A 450 -12.02 -34.02 -44.03
N ASP A 451 -10.71 -33.79 -44.17
CA ASP A 451 -9.80 -33.55 -43.05
C ASP A 451 -10.11 -32.23 -42.31
N GLN A 452 -10.50 -31.19 -43.06
CA GLN A 452 -10.91 -29.91 -42.49
C GLN A 452 -12.12 -30.06 -41.57
N THR A 453 -13.12 -30.83 -42.00
CA THR A 453 -14.32 -31.12 -41.20
C THR A 453 -14.00 -32.05 -40.04
N ALA A 454 -13.11 -33.03 -40.21
CA ALA A 454 -12.74 -33.96 -39.14
C ALA A 454 -11.95 -33.27 -38.00
N LYS A 455 -11.13 -32.26 -38.32
CA LYS A 455 -10.32 -31.53 -37.33
C LYS A 455 -11.10 -30.50 -36.50
N LEU A 456 -12.20 -29.97 -37.02
CA LEU A 456 -12.98 -28.95 -36.31
C LEU A 456 -14.15 -29.64 -35.57
N PRO A 457 -14.28 -29.47 -34.25
CA PRO A 457 -15.45 -29.96 -33.53
C PRO A 457 -16.74 -29.39 -34.12
N ALA A 458 -17.70 -30.25 -34.46
CA ALA A 458 -18.91 -29.83 -35.17
C ALA A 458 -20.06 -29.42 -34.22
N THR A 459 -20.09 -29.99 -33.02
CA THR A 459 -21.22 -29.81 -32.08
C THR A 459 -20.78 -29.21 -30.75
N ALA A 460 -21.73 -28.61 -30.03
CA ALA A 460 -21.51 -28.16 -28.65
C ALA A 460 -21.09 -29.31 -27.72
N LYS A 461 -21.52 -30.55 -28.03
CA LYS A 461 -21.11 -31.75 -27.31
C LYS A 461 -19.62 -32.06 -27.53
N ASP A 462 -19.15 -32.02 -28.77
CA ASP A 462 -17.72 -32.22 -29.07
C ASP A 462 -16.86 -31.13 -28.41
N LEU A 463 -17.33 -29.87 -28.46
CA LEU A 463 -16.65 -28.75 -27.80
C LEU A 463 -16.64 -28.88 -26.27
N SER A 464 -17.68 -29.49 -25.69
CA SER A 464 -17.77 -29.71 -24.23
C SER A 464 -16.77 -30.72 -23.68
N GLU A 465 -16.12 -31.51 -24.55
CA GLU A 465 -15.04 -32.39 -24.13
C GLU A 465 -13.74 -31.62 -23.84
N TYR A 466 -13.61 -30.38 -24.33
CA TYR A 466 -12.50 -29.50 -23.98
C TYR A 466 -12.77 -28.79 -22.66
N HIS A 467 -11.70 -28.59 -21.88
CA HIS A 467 -11.76 -27.77 -20.69
C HIS A 467 -11.57 -26.29 -21.04
N THR A 468 -10.65 -26.00 -21.96
CA THR A 468 -10.32 -24.64 -22.41
C THR A 468 -10.17 -24.60 -23.93
N ILE A 469 -10.79 -23.59 -24.55
CA ILE A 469 -10.60 -23.25 -25.96
C ILE A 469 -9.91 -21.89 -26.02
N VAL A 470 -8.83 -21.79 -26.80
CA VAL A 470 -8.12 -20.53 -27.05
C VAL A 470 -8.37 -20.12 -28.49
N LEU A 471 -8.85 -18.89 -28.68
CA LEU A 471 -9.02 -18.24 -29.96
C LEU A 471 -8.03 -17.07 -30.06
N GLY A 472 -7.09 -17.17 -30.98
CA GLY A 472 -6.29 -16.04 -31.45
C GLY A 472 -7.03 -15.25 -32.52
N ASP A 473 -6.30 -14.55 -33.42
CA ASP A 473 -6.85 -13.73 -34.51
C ASP A 473 -7.41 -14.58 -35.67
N ALA A 474 -8.30 -15.50 -35.34
CA ALA A 474 -8.98 -16.42 -36.24
C ALA A 474 -9.95 -15.67 -37.16
N SER A 475 -10.09 -16.14 -38.41
CA SER A 475 -10.99 -15.52 -39.39
C SER A 475 -12.43 -16.07 -39.32
N PRO A 476 -13.41 -15.40 -39.95
CA PRO A 476 -14.76 -15.95 -40.13
C PRO A 476 -14.82 -17.24 -40.96
N ASP A 477 -13.79 -17.56 -41.76
CA ASP A 477 -13.77 -18.78 -42.58
C ASP A 477 -13.63 -20.03 -41.71
N ILE A 478 -12.77 -19.97 -40.68
CA ILE A 478 -12.58 -21.08 -39.73
C ILE A 478 -13.66 -21.06 -38.65
N LEU A 479 -14.03 -19.88 -38.15
CA LEU A 479 -15.11 -19.66 -37.19
C LEU A 479 -16.43 -19.31 -37.90
N HIS A 480 -16.86 -20.24 -38.75
CA HIS A 480 -18.14 -20.16 -39.45
C HIS A 480 -19.33 -20.20 -38.47
N ASP A 481 -20.51 -19.80 -38.95
CA ASP A 481 -21.67 -19.53 -38.09
C ASP A 481 -22.10 -20.73 -37.23
N ASP A 482 -22.06 -21.94 -37.77
CA ASP A 482 -22.44 -23.15 -37.04
C ASP A 482 -21.46 -23.46 -35.90
N PHE A 483 -20.15 -23.34 -36.15
CA PHE A 483 -19.14 -23.47 -35.11
C PHE A 483 -19.31 -22.40 -34.02
N ARG A 484 -19.58 -21.14 -34.39
CA ARG A 484 -19.78 -20.07 -33.39
C ARG A 484 -20.99 -20.34 -32.50
N LYS A 485 -22.11 -20.78 -33.07
CA LYS A 485 -23.30 -21.17 -32.29
C LYS A 485 -23.00 -22.32 -31.34
N ALA A 486 -22.32 -23.36 -31.84
CA ALA A 486 -21.90 -24.49 -31.02
C ALA A 486 -20.94 -24.07 -29.89
N LEU A 487 -20.02 -23.14 -30.16
CA LEU A 487 -19.11 -22.57 -29.18
C LEU A 487 -19.84 -21.75 -28.11
N ILE A 488 -20.78 -20.88 -28.52
CA ILE A 488 -21.59 -20.09 -27.60
C ILE A 488 -22.38 -21.00 -26.66
N GLU A 489 -23.01 -22.06 -27.20
CA GLU A 489 -23.72 -23.06 -26.40
C GLU A 489 -22.76 -23.82 -25.47
N ALA A 490 -21.59 -24.25 -25.96
CA ALA A 490 -20.61 -24.97 -25.14
C ALA A 490 -20.09 -24.13 -23.97
N VAL A 491 -19.81 -22.84 -24.19
CA VAL A 491 -19.38 -21.92 -23.14
C VAL A 491 -20.51 -21.65 -22.16
N ARG A 492 -21.70 -21.26 -22.64
CA ARG A 492 -22.82 -20.86 -21.77
C ARG A 492 -23.43 -22.01 -21.00
N ASP A 493 -23.69 -23.14 -21.67
CA ASP A 493 -24.57 -24.18 -21.14
C ASP A 493 -23.79 -25.38 -20.59
N LYS A 494 -22.61 -25.67 -21.19
CA LYS A 494 -21.72 -26.78 -20.80
C LYS A 494 -20.55 -26.34 -19.90
N GLY A 495 -20.27 -25.04 -19.85
CA GLY A 495 -19.26 -24.47 -18.96
C GLY A 495 -17.83 -24.55 -19.48
N VAL A 496 -17.65 -24.67 -20.80
CA VAL A 496 -16.32 -24.66 -21.43
C VAL A 496 -15.64 -23.32 -21.19
N GLY A 497 -14.35 -23.34 -20.83
CA GLY A 497 -13.53 -22.15 -20.70
C GLY A 497 -13.15 -21.58 -22.07
N LEU A 498 -13.20 -20.27 -22.23
CA LEU A 498 -12.82 -19.58 -23.46
C LEU A 498 -11.78 -18.48 -23.19
N ILE A 499 -10.66 -18.51 -23.90
CA ILE A 499 -9.69 -17.42 -23.96
C ILE A 499 -9.75 -16.80 -25.34
N VAL A 500 -10.01 -15.49 -25.42
CA VAL A 500 -9.95 -14.73 -26.67
C VAL A 500 -8.77 -13.77 -26.61
N GLU A 501 -7.76 -14.04 -27.41
CA GLU A 501 -6.65 -13.13 -27.66
C GLU A 501 -6.99 -12.28 -28.89
N ALA A 502 -7.13 -10.98 -28.68
CA ALA A 502 -7.42 -10.04 -29.75
C ALA A 502 -6.27 -9.98 -30.77
N GLY A 503 -6.61 -9.61 -31.99
CA GLY A 503 -5.62 -9.35 -33.02
C GLY A 503 -6.04 -8.23 -33.96
N PRO A 504 -5.10 -7.72 -34.76
CA PRO A 504 -5.34 -6.56 -35.59
C PRO A 504 -6.27 -6.82 -36.79
N ARG A 505 -6.63 -8.07 -37.11
CA ARG A 505 -7.37 -8.38 -38.36
C ARG A 505 -8.84 -8.76 -38.18
N PHE A 506 -9.15 -9.63 -37.24
CA PHE A 506 -10.48 -10.25 -37.16
C PHE A 506 -11.05 -10.21 -35.74
N MET A 507 -10.32 -10.73 -34.76
CA MET A 507 -10.82 -10.86 -33.40
C MET A 507 -10.62 -9.61 -32.55
N PRO A 508 -11.63 -9.18 -31.76
CA PRO A 508 -13.03 -9.64 -31.73
C PRO A 508 -14.00 -8.83 -32.60
N GLN A 509 -13.56 -7.75 -33.28
CA GLN A 509 -14.45 -6.75 -33.88
C GLN A 509 -15.27 -7.26 -35.07
N MET A 510 -14.77 -8.25 -35.82
CA MET A 510 -15.44 -8.78 -37.01
C MET A 510 -16.61 -9.72 -36.70
N TYR A 511 -16.80 -10.11 -35.43
CA TYR A 511 -17.82 -11.07 -35.03
C TYR A 511 -19.12 -10.41 -34.57
N ASP A 512 -20.22 -11.16 -34.65
CA ASP A 512 -21.54 -10.67 -34.30
C ASP A 512 -21.69 -10.35 -32.79
N ARG A 513 -22.76 -9.62 -32.46
CA ARG A 513 -23.08 -9.25 -31.07
C ARG A 513 -23.34 -10.47 -30.18
N GLU A 514 -23.73 -11.60 -30.76
CA GLU A 514 -24.00 -12.82 -30.00
C GLU A 514 -22.70 -13.39 -29.44
N PHE A 515 -21.66 -13.51 -30.26
CA PHE A 515 -20.33 -13.87 -29.82
C PHE A 515 -19.73 -12.82 -28.89
N GLN A 516 -19.80 -11.53 -29.27
CA GLN A 516 -19.25 -10.44 -28.45
C GLN A 516 -19.87 -10.38 -27.05
N SER A 517 -21.12 -10.84 -26.88
CA SER A 517 -21.77 -10.89 -25.57
C SER A 517 -21.16 -11.91 -24.59
N LEU A 518 -20.29 -12.82 -25.06
CA LEU A 518 -19.46 -13.66 -24.19
C LEU A 518 -18.31 -12.88 -23.55
N LEU A 519 -17.83 -11.82 -24.20
CA LEU A 519 -16.60 -11.13 -23.82
C LEU A 519 -16.79 -10.27 -22.56
N PRO A 520 -15.76 -10.17 -21.70
CA PRO A 520 -15.73 -9.27 -20.54
C PRO A 520 -15.57 -7.79 -20.91
N VAL A 521 -15.73 -7.43 -22.18
CA VAL A 521 -15.58 -6.07 -22.69
C VAL A 521 -16.69 -5.76 -23.70
N VAL A 522 -17.09 -4.50 -23.72
CA VAL A 522 -17.97 -3.95 -24.76
C VAL A 522 -17.09 -3.22 -25.76
N LEU A 523 -17.10 -3.69 -27.01
CA LEU A 523 -16.30 -3.12 -28.09
C LEU A 523 -16.89 -1.80 -28.58
N LYS A 524 -16.03 -0.93 -29.13
CA LYS A 524 -16.47 0.35 -29.72
C LYS A 524 -17.15 0.10 -31.06
N ASN A 525 -18.38 0.59 -31.23
CA ASN A 525 -19.10 0.49 -32.50
C ASN A 525 -18.35 1.23 -33.62
N ASN A 526 -18.23 0.61 -34.80
CA ASN A 526 -17.59 1.16 -36.01
C ASN A 526 -16.15 1.66 -35.81
N ALA A 527 -15.39 1.05 -34.89
CA ALA A 527 -13.96 1.31 -34.77
C ALA A 527 -13.16 0.37 -35.70
N ASP A 528 -11.98 0.82 -36.11
CA ASP A 528 -10.95 -0.08 -36.63
C ASP A 528 -10.67 -1.19 -35.59
N ASN A 529 -10.15 -2.33 -36.03
CA ASN A 529 -9.92 -3.52 -35.20
C ASN A 529 -9.05 -3.27 -33.95
N GLY A 530 -8.34 -2.14 -33.88
CA GLY A 530 -7.60 -1.75 -32.70
C GLY A 530 -7.19 -0.29 -32.70
N ILE A 531 -6.47 0.09 -31.66
CA ILE A 531 -5.85 1.40 -31.46
C ILE A 531 -4.35 1.19 -31.51
N GLU A 532 -3.71 1.79 -32.51
CA GLU A 532 -2.25 1.83 -32.62
C GLU A 532 -1.69 3.04 -31.87
N ALA A 533 -0.74 2.77 -30.98
CA ALA A 533 0.02 3.80 -30.30
C ALA A 533 1.12 4.34 -31.24
N PRO A 534 1.32 5.68 -31.29
CA PRO A 534 2.42 6.25 -32.05
C PRO A 534 3.76 5.66 -31.60
N ALA A 535 4.70 5.46 -32.54
CA ALA A 535 6.00 4.87 -32.23
C ALA A 535 6.79 5.60 -31.13
N TYR A 536 6.60 6.92 -31.00
CA TYR A 536 7.24 7.75 -29.98
C TYR A 536 6.50 7.77 -28.62
N LYS A 537 5.33 7.12 -28.53
CA LYS A 537 4.49 7.08 -27.33
C LYS A 537 3.81 5.70 -27.16
N PRO A 538 4.58 4.62 -26.98
CA PRO A 538 4.02 3.32 -26.68
C PRO A 538 3.43 3.32 -25.26
N PHE A 539 2.55 2.36 -24.96
CA PHE A 539 1.95 2.23 -23.64
C PHE A 539 2.54 1.07 -22.85
N LYS A 540 2.45 1.13 -21.52
CA LYS A 540 2.77 0.03 -20.61
C LYS A 540 1.51 -0.64 -20.11
N ILE A 541 1.61 -1.89 -19.66
CA ILE A 541 0.53 -2.55 -18.94
C ILE A 541 0.51 -2.06 -17.49
N GLU A 542 -0.67 -1.74 -16.97
CA GLU A 542 -0.89 -1.44 -15.55
C GLU A 542 -1.77 -2.52 -14.93
N ILE A 543 -1.26 -3.20 -13.91
CA ILE A 543 -2.01 -4.26 -13.21
C ILE A 543 -2.96 -3.62 -12.19
N THR A 544 -4.21 -4.09 -12.16
CA THR A 544 -5.21 -3.63 -11.18
C THR A 544 -5.00 -4.30 -9.82
N GLN A 545 -5.69 -3.84 -8.78
CA GLN A 545 -5.65 -4.49 -7.46
C GLN A 545 -6.17 -5.93 -7.54
N GLU A 546 -7.24 -6.15 -8.31
CA GLU A 546 -7.76 -7.48 -8.59
C GLU A 546 -6.75 -8.33 -9.37
N GLY A 547 -6.01 -7.71 -10.30
CA GLY A 547 -4.94 -8.35 -11.04
C GLY A 547 -3.77 -8.81 -10.17
N LEU A 548 -3.36 -8.02 -9.18
CA LEU A 548 -2.27 -8.37 -8.27
C LEU A 548 -2.59 -9.60 -7.41
N LEU A 549 -3.87 -9.80 -7.09
CA LEU A 549 -4.36 -10.95 -6.34
C LEU A 549 -4.65 -12.16 -7.22
N HIS A 550 -4.73 -11.98 -8.54
CA HIS A 550 -5.15 -13.02 -9.47
C HIS A 550 -4.01 -13.98 -9.82
N GLU A 551 -4.27 -15.29 -9.72
CA GLU A 551 -3.24 -16.32 -9.91
C GLU A 551 -2.58 -16.26 -11.30
N SER A 552 -3.33 -15.95 -12.36
CA SER A 552 -2.76 -15.88 -13.72
C SER A 552 -1.77 -14.73 -13.93
N LEU A 553 -1.85 -13.67 -13.13
CA LEU A 553 -0.90 -12.54 -13.16
C LEU A 553 0.18 -12.64 -12.08
N ARG A 554 0.22 -13.75 -11.33
CA ARG A 554 1.28 -14.04 -10.36
C ARG A 554 2.48 -14.65 -11.07
N LEU A 555 3.35 -13.80 -11.61
CA LEU A 555 4.60 -14.20 -12.25
C LEU A 555 5.67 -14.56 -11.21
N HIS A 556 5.67 -13.85 -10.09
CA HIS A 556 6.46 -14.17 -8.90
C HIS A 556 5.53 -14.48 -7.72
N ASP A 557 5.95 -15.41 -6.85
CA ASP A 557 5.12 -15.83 -5.71
C ASP A 557 5.10 -14.77 -4.59
N ASP A 558 6.13 -13.90 -4.53
CA ASP A 558 6.15 -12.71 -3.70
C ASP A 558 5.37 -11.54 -4.35
N PRO A 559 4.40 -10.92 -3.65
CA PRO A 559 3.61 -9.81 -4.20
C PRO A 559 4.42 -8.57 -4.59
N GLY A 560 5.42 -8.17 -3.79
CA GLY A 560 6.24 -6.98 -4.03
C GLY A 560 7.06 -7.13 -5.30
N ARG A 561 7.74 -8.26 -5.44
CA ARG A 561 8.45 -8.61 -6.68
C ARG A 561 7.54 -8.76 -7.87
N ASN A 562 6.34 -9.32 -7.70
CA ASN A 562 5.39 -9.43 -8.80
C ASN A 562 5.03 -8.05 -9.37
N VAL A 563 4.78 -7.07 -8.50
CA VAL A 563 4.56 -5.66 -8.89
C VAL A 563 5.77 -5.11 -9.63
N GLN A 564 6.98 -5.33 -9.11
CA GLN A 564 8.22 -4.85 -9.73
C GLN A 564 8.43 -5.45 -11.13
N VAL A 565 8.24 -6.76 -11.30
CA VAL A 565 8.34 -7.46 -12.59
C VAL A 565 7.36 -6.87 -13.59
N TRP A 566 6.09 -6.66 -13.20
CA TRP A 566 5.09 -6.03 -14.07
C TRP A 566 5.45 -4.59 -14.45
N SER A 567 6.06 -3.81 -13.54
CA SER A 567 6.50 -2.43 -13.84
C SER A 567 7.64 -2.34 -14.87
N GLN A 568 8.44 -3.42 -14.96
CA GLN A 568 9.57 -3.55 -15.88
C GLN A 568 9.19 -4.23 -17.21
N MET A 569 7.93 -4.64 -17.37
CA MET A 569 7.46 -5.24 -18.61
C MET A 569 7.65 -4.31 -19.81
N PRO A 570 7.86 -4.88 -21.02
CA PRO A 570 8.06 -4.11 -22.23
C PRO A 570 6.83 -3.27 -22.57
N THR A 571 7.05 -2.27 -23.41
CA THR A 571 5.99 -1.40 -23.92
C THR A 571 5.30 -2.02 -25.14
N TYR A 572 4.04 -1.70 -25.34
CA TYR A 572 3.19 -2.21 -26.43
C TYR A 572 2.75 -1.09 -27.37
N PHE A 573 2.43 -1.47 -28.61
CA PHE A 573 2.06 -0.54 -29.68
C PHE A 573 0.63 -0.72 -30.18
N TRP A 574 -0.06 -1.81 -29.82
CA TRP A 574 -1.40 -2.08 -30.30
C TRP A 574 -2.28 -2.62 -29.18
N ALA A 575 -3.54 -2.18 -29.14
CA ALA A 575 -4.57 -2.72 -28.25
C ALA A 575 -5.93 -2.77 -28.96
N ALA A 576 -6.78 -3.72 -28.60
CA ALA A 576 -8.14 -3.84 -29.15
C ALA A 576 -8.99 -2.59 -28.84
N ALA A 577 -9.87 -2.19 -29.78
CA ALA A 577 -10.72 -1.01 -29.60
C ALA A 577 -11.93 -1.31 -28.67
N ILE A 578 -11.84 -0.85 -27.42
CA ILE A 578 -12.82 -1.15 -26.36
C ILE A 578 -13.51 0.13 -25.89
N GLU A 579 -14.83 0.09 -25.73
CA GLU A 579 -15.62 1.19 -25.17
C GLU A 579 -15.62 1.16 -23.64
N ARG A 580 -15.89 -0.01 -23.04
CA ARG A 580 -15.93 -0.18 -21.57
C ARG A 580 -15.81 -1.65 -21.17
N PRO A 581 -15.43 -1.97 -19.92
CA PRO A 581 -15.62 -3.30 -19.38
C PRO A 581 -17.12 -3.67 -19.30
N SER A 582 -17.43 -4.96 -19.44
CA SER A 582 -18.79 -5.48 -19.19
C SER A 582 -19.16 -5.33 -17.70
N PRO A 583 -20.45 -5.20 -17.33
CA PRO A 583 -20.84 -4.99 -15.93
C PRO A 583 -20.40 -6.10 -14.95
N ALA A 584 -20.22 -7.33 -15.45
CA ALA A 584 -19.78 -8.48 -14.66
C ALA A 584 -18.27 -8.77 -14.82
N ALA A 585 -17.53 -7.92 -15.53
CA ALA A 585 -16.14 -8.14 -15.81
C ALA A 585 -15.24 -7.77 -14.64
N ILE A 586 -14.28 -8.65 -14.36
CA ILE A 586 -13.17 -8.38 -13.45
C ILE A 586 -11.98 -8.03 -14.33
N VAL A 587 -11.54 -6.77 -14.25
CA VAL A 587 -10.42 -6.24 -15.03
C VAL A 587 -9.14 -6.50 -14.26
N LEU A 588 -8.22 -7.26 -14.85
CA LEU A 588 -6.94 -7.66 -14.26
C LEU A 588 -5.79 -6.72 -14.67
N ALA A 589 -5.86 -6.17 -15.88
CA ALA A 589 -4.87 -5.21 -16.37
C ALA A 589 -5.51 -4.14 -17.25
N ARG A 590 -4.92 -2.94 -17.27
CA ARG A 590 -5.41 -1.76 -17.99
C ARG A 590 -4.30 -1.09 -18.81
N ASN A 591 -4.71 -0.33 -19.81
CA ASN A 591 -3.86 0.60 -20.54
C ASN A 591 -3.96 1.99 -19.91
N PRO A 592 -2.91 2.51 -19.25
CA PRO A 592 -2.90 3.85 -18.65
C PRO A 592 -2.93 4.99 -19.66
N SER A 593 -2.56 4.72 -20.91
CA SER A 593 -2.42 5.77 -21.94
C SER A 593 -3.74 6.10 -22.64
N ILE A 594 -4.76 5.25 -22.47
CA ILE A 594 -6.08 5.42 -23.08
C ILE A 594 -7.12 5.42 -21.96
N GLU A 595 -7.71 6.58 -21.72
CA GLU A 595 -8.74 6.79 -20.71
C GLU A 595 -9.98 7.42 -21.34
N ASN A 596 -11.15 6.92 -20.93
CA ASN A 596 -12.44 7.43 -21.35
C ASN A 596 -13.33 7.68 -20.12
N ARG A 597 -14.61 8.03 -20.33
CA ARG A 597 -15.55 8.31 -19.23
C ARG A 597 -15.80 7.15 -18.26
N TRP A 598 -15.40 5.93 -18.62
CA TRP A 598 -15.49 4.72 -17.79
C TRP A 598 -14.13 4.31 -17.19
N GLY A 599 -13.10 5.16 -17.33
CA GLY A 599 -11.76 4.96 -16.81
C GLY A 599 -10.76 4.47 -17.87
N LYS A 600 -9.62 3.97 -17.39
CA LYS A 600 -8.55 3.40 -18.22
C LYS A 600 -9.03 2.15 -18.96
N GLN A 601 -8.64 2.02 -20.23
CA GLN A 601 -9.08 0.91 -21.10
C GLN A 601 -8.62 -0.46 -20.55
N PRO A 602 -9.51 -1.48 -20.46
CA PRO A 602 -9.11 -2.81 -20.02
C PRO A 602 -8.26 -3.52 -21.09
N LEU A 603 -7.20 -4.20 -20.64
CA LEU A 603 -6.31 -5.01 -21.48
C LEU A 603 -6.44 -6.50 -21.20
N ILE A 604 -6.55 -6.89 -19.92
CA ILE A 604 -6.82 -8.28 -19.54
C ILE A 604 -8.01 -8.25 -18.61
N ALA A 605 -9.05 -8.99 -18.96
CA ALA A 605 -10.25 -9.10 -18.14
C ALA A 605 -10.85 -10.51 -18.28
N TYR A 606 -11.63 -10.92 -17.29
CA TYR A 606 -12.43 -12.13 -17.40
C TYR A 606 -13.83 -11.92 -16.81
N GLN A 607 -14.77 -12.75 -17.22
CA GLN A 607 -16.11 -12.84 -16.65
C GLN A 607 -16.67 -14.26 -16.77
N PHE A 608 -17.78 -14.52 -16.09
CA PHE A 608 -18.59 -15.71 -16.36
C PHE A 608 -19.59 -15.41 -17.49
N ALA A 609 -19.68 -16.31 -18.47
CA ALA A 609 -20.70 -16.29 -19.51
C ALA A 609 -21.51 -17.59 -19.39
N GLY A 610 -22.69 -17.52 -18.77
CA GLY A 610 -23.42 -18.72 -18.35
C GLY A 610 -22.63 -19.48 -17.29
N LYS A 611 -22.33 -20.76 -17.56
CA LYS A 611 -21.49 -21.61 -16.68
C LYS A 611 -20.00 -21.49 -16.99
N GLY A 612 -19.62 -21.01 -18.18
CA GLY A 612 -18.23 -20.95 -18.63
C GLY A 612 -17.52 -19.68 -18.16
N LYS A 613 -16.20 -19.76 -18.02
CA LYS A 613 -15.36 -18.58 -17.81
C LYS A 613 -14.82 -18.09 -19.14
N VAL A 614 -14.86 -16.79 -19.38
CA VAL A 614 -14.32 -16.16 -20.59
C VAL A 614 -13.28 -15.13 -20.19
N ALA A 615 -12.03 -15.36 -20.61
CA ALA A 615 -10.95 -14.38 -20.49
C ALA A 615 -10.67 -13.71 -21.83
N PHE A 616 -10.36 -12.43 -21.78
CA PHE A 616 -10.04 -11.62 -22.95
C PHE A 616 -8.69 -10.94 -22.75
N LEU A 617 -7.82 -11.08 -23.75
CA LEU A 617 -6.55 -10.38 -23.87
C LEU A 617 -6.65 -9.39 -25.03
N GLY A 618 -6.72 -8.11 -24.71
CA GLY A 618 -6.85 -7.01 -25.66
C GLY A 618 -5.53 -6.54 -26.28
N MET A 619 -4.54 -7.42 -26.42
CA MET A 619 -3.22 -7.16 -27.00
C MET A 619 -2.74 -8.40 -27.76
N ASP A 620 -1.78 -8.22 -28.68
CA ASP A 620 -1.28 -9.26 -29.59
C ASP A 620 0.23 -9.56 -29.44
N ALA A 621 0.82 -9.10 -28.34
CA ALA A 621 2.28 -9.09 -28.14
C ALA A 621 2.71 -9.65 -26.77
N THR A 622 2.01 -10.68 -26.27
CA THR A 622 2.38 -11.35 -25.02
C THR A 622 3.75 -12.04 -25.13
N TYR A 623 4.19 -12.41 -26.34
CA TYR A 623 5.53 -12.97 -26.61
C TYR A 623 6.68 -12.09 -26.12
N LEU A 624 6.46 -10.77 -25.99
CA LEU A 624 7.46 -9.83 -25.48
C LEU A 624 7.82 -10.10 -24.01
N TRP A 625 6.97 -10.80 -23.25
CA TRP A 625 7.28 -11.24 -21.88
C TRP A 625 8.43 -12.23 -21.80
N ARG A 626 8.94 -12.67 -22.94
CA ARG A 626 10.16 -13.49 -23.05
C ARG A 626 11.45 -12.68 -23.16
N GLN A 627 11.34 -11.36 -23.33
CA GLN A 627 12.49 -10.47 -23.48
C GLN A 627 13.37 -10.52 -22.22
N ASN A 628 14.67 -10.76 -22.40
CA ASN A 628 15.69 -10.87 -21.34
C ASN A 628 15.52 -12.03 -20.33
N VAL A 629 14.39 -12.73 -20.33
CA VAL A 629 14.09 -13.80 -19.35
C VAL A 629 13.74 -15.16 -19.98
N GLY A 630 13.69 -15.26 -21.31
CA GLY A 630 13.36 -16.50 -22.01
C GLY A 630 11.91 -16.93 -21.79
N ASP A 631 11.64 -18.22 -21.60
CA ASP A 631 10.26 -18.73 -21.56
C ASP A 631 9.53 -18.42 -20.23
N ARG A 632 10.21 -17.86 -19.24
CA ARG A 632 9.78 -17.81 -17.83
C ARG A 632 8.39 -17.21 -17.56
N PHE A 633 8.18 -15.94 -17.93
CA PHE A 633 6.95 -15.22 -17.60
C PHE A 633 5.81 -15.57 -18.53
N PHE A 634 6.10 -15.71 -19.83
CA PHE A 634 5.14 -16.13 -20.83
C PHE A 634 4.52 -17.48 -20.48
N TYR A 635 5.35 -18.49 -20.18
CA TYR A 635 4.91 -19.85 -19.86
C TYR A 635 4.08 -19.88 -18.57
N LYS A 636 4.53 -19.18 -17.53
CA LYS A 636 3.79 -19.12 -16.25
C LYS A 636 2.44 -18.43 -16.42
N PHE A 637 2.36 -17.31 -17.14
CA PHE A 637 1.08 -16.66 -17.41
C PHE A 637 0.12 -17.58 -18.16
N TRP A 638 0.53 -18.14 -19.30
CA TRP A 638 -0.36 -18.91 -20.17
C TRP A 638 -0.78 -20.22 -19.53
N GLY A 639 0.16 -20.94 -18.89
CA GLY A 639 -0.13 -22.16 -18.13
C GLY A 639 -1.14 -21.94 -17.00
N GLN A 640 -1.04 -20.81 -16.27
CA GLN A 640 -1.99 -20.44 -15.21
C GLN A 640 -3.33 -19.97 -15.80
N MET A 641 -3.33 -19.16 -16.87
CA MET A 641 -4.56 -18.66 -17.49
C MET A 641 -5.40 -19.79 -18.10
N LEU A 642 -4.76 -20.74 -18.78
CA LEU A 642 -5.42 -21.92 -19.36
C LEU A 642 -6.16 -22.73 -18.29
N ARG A 643 -5.51 -22.97 -17.15
CA ARG A 643 -6.07 -23.73 -16.03
C ARG A 643 -7.10 -22.94 -15.22
N PHE A 644 -6.92 -21.62 -15.10
CA PHE A 644 -7.88 -20.74 -14.45
C PHE A 644 -9.23 -20.69 -15.20
N VAL A 645 -9.17 -20.51 -16.52
CA VAL A 645 -10.35 -20.42 -17.40
C VAL A 645 -10.97 -21.80 -17.62
N GLY A 646 -10.14 -22.84 -17.58
CA GLY A 646 -10.57 -24.21 -17.77
C GLY A 646 -11.69 -24.63 -16.83
N ARG A 647 -12.61 -25.42 -17.38
CA ARG A 647 -13.60 -26.12 -16.58
C ARG A 647 -12.87 -27.11 -15.67
N THR A 648 -12.91 -26.87 -14.36
CA THR A 648 -12.55 -27.89 -13.37
C THR A 648 -13.72 -28.86 -13.25
N GLU A 649 -13.48 -30.17 -13.38
CA GLU A 649 -14.53 -31.18 -13.14
C GLU A 649 -15.10 -31.08 -11.70
N ASP A 650 -14.31 -30.52 -10.77
CA ASP A 650 -14.74 -30.15 -9.41
C ASP A 650 -15.84 -29.08 -9.35
N GLY A 651 -16.03 -28.28 -10.41
CA GLY A 651 -16.96 -27.16 -10.44
C GLY A 651 -18.38 -27.49 -10.90
N SER A 652 -18.61 -28.65 -11.53
CA SER A 652 -19.90 -28.93 -12.18
C SER A 652 -20.86 -29.87 -11.44
N GLU A 653 -20.46 -30.68 -10.45
CA GLU A 653 -21.42 -31.61 -9.81
C GLU A 653 -21.23 -31.91 -8.31
N LYS A 654 -20.10 -31.58 -7.68
CA LYS A 654 -19.95 -31.79 -6.23
C LYS A 654 -20.58 -30.62 -5.48
N LYS A 655 -21.81 -30.83 -4.98
CA LYS A 655 -22.51 -29.92 -4.05
C LYS A 655 -21.87 -29.89 -2.65
N GLU A 656 -20.55 -29.78 -2.59
CA GLU A 656 -19.75 -29.87 -1.38
C GLU A 656 -19.21 -28.49 -0.98
N SER A 657 -19.04 -28.29 0.32
CA SER A 657 -18.45 -27.06 0.84
C SER A 657 -16.97 -26.95 0.45
N ARG A 658 -16.50 -25.77 0.04
CA ARG A 658 -15.11 -25.51 -0.35
C ARG A 658 -14.59 -24.20 0.24
N LEU A 659 -13.32 -24.19 0.64
CA LEU A 659 -12.66 -23.05 1.28
C LEU A 659 -11.44 -22.65 0.45
N LEU A 660 -11.35 -21.36 0.12
CA LEU A 660 -10.26 -20.75 -0.61
C LEU A 660 -9.63 -19.67 0.27
N VAL A 661 -8.30 -19.62 0.29
CA VAL A 661 -7.55 -18.56 0.96
C VAL A 661 -6.67 -17.88 -0.08
N ARG A 662 -6.78 -16.55 -0.20
CA ARG A 662 -6.09 -15.75 -1.21
C ARG A 662 -5.50 -14.48 -0.60
N PRO A 663 -4.22 -14.15 -0.84
CA PRO A 663 -3.22 -14.97 -1.51
C PRO A 663 -2.78 -16.16 -0.64
N VAL A 664 -2.14 -17.15 -1.26
CA VAL A 664 -1.70 -18.40 -0.62
C VAL A 664 -0.44 -18.20 0.25
N ARG A 665 0.29 -17.11 0.03
CA ARG A 665 1.45 -16.65 0.80
C ARG A 665 1.21 -15.20 1.22
N VAL A 666 1.44 -14.87 2.49
CA VAL A 666 1.37 -13.51 3.02
C VAL A 666 2.55 -13.23 3.95
N GLN A 667 2.90 -11.97 4.14
CA GLN A 667 3.84 -11.57 5.18
C GLN A 667 3.12 -11.44 6.55
N PRO A 668 3.85 -11.54 7.67
CA PRO A 668 3.29 -11.21 8.98
C PRO A 668 2.57 -9.85 8.98
N GLY A 669 1.34 -9.82 9.47
CA GLY A 669 0.47 -8.63 9.54
C GLY A 669 -0.31 -8.32 8.25
N GLU A 670 0.03 -8.95 7.12
CA GLU A 670 -0.69 -8.78 5.86
C GLU A 670 -2.02 -9.55 5.86
N SER A 671 -3.08 -8.97 5.29
CA SER A 671 -4.40 -9.60 5.23
C SER A 671 -4.50 -10.61 4.07
N ALA A 672 -4.92 -11.83 4.37
CA ALA A 672 -5.46 -12.79 3.43
C ALA A 672 -7.00 -12.75 3.43
N GLU A 673 -7.61 -12.87 2.26
CA GLU A 673 -9.05 -13.07 2.08
C GLU A 673 -9.39 -14.57 2.16
N ILE A 674 -10.34 -14.91 3.02
CA ILE A 674 -10.90 -16.24 3.15
C ILE A 674 -12.26 -16.23 2.48
N GLU A 675 -12.44 -17.12 1.50
CA GLU A 675 -13.66 -17.28 0.73
C GLU A 675 -14.18 -18.72 0.92
N LEU A 676 -15.34 -18.85 1.55
CA LEU A 676 -16.01 -20.12 1.82
C LEU A 676 -17.28 -20.21 0.98
N PHE A 677 -17.41 -21.29 0.21
CA PHE A 677 -18.68 -21.69 -0.40
C PHE A 677 -19.23 -22.82 0.44
N ALA A 678 -20.29 -22.55 1.22
CA ALA A 678 -20.87 -23.50 2.16
C ALA A 678 -22.20 -24.06 1.62
N PHE A 679 -22.31 -25.38 1.61
CA PHE A 679 -23.51 -26.13 1.22
C PHE A 679 -23.97 -27.02 2.39
N THR A 680 -25.29 -27.24 2.48
CA THR A 680 -25.89 -28.23 3.39
C THR A 680 -25.63 -29.65 2.89
N ALA A 681 -25.90 -30.66 3.72
CA ALA A 681 -25.77 -32.07 3.32
C ALA A 681 -26.66 -32.42 2.11
N ASP A 682 -27.80 -31.73 1.95
CA ASP A 682 -28.70 -31.87 0.79
C ASP A 682 -28.21 -31.11 -0.46
N GLY A 683 -27.06 -30.44 -0.35
CA GLY A 683 -26.41 -29.71 -1.42
C GLY A 683 -27.06 -28.37 -1.79
N GLN A 684 -27.84 -27.79 -0.87
CA GLN A 684 -28.37 -26.43 -1.01
C GLN A 684 -27.36 -25.42 -0.42
N PRO A 685 -27.21 -24.23 -1.01
CA PRO A 685 -26.33 -23.20 -0.45
C PRO A 685 -26.82 -22.77 0.94
N ARG A 686 -25.91 -22.64 1.92
CA ARG A 686 -26.28 -22.14 3.25
C ARG A 686 -26.73 -20.69 3.17
N THR A 687 -27.72 -20.33 3.99
CA THR A 687 -28.31 -18.99 4.06
C THR A 687 -28.03 -18.28 5.38
N ASP A 688 -27.10 -18.79 6.18
CA ASP A 688 -26.64 -18.17 7.41
C ASP A 688 -26.10 -16.75 7.13
N ALA A 689 -26.25 -15.82 8.08
CA ALA A 689 -25.75 -14.45 7.91
C ALA A 689 -24.23 -14.38 8.10
N THR A 690 -23.70 -15.15 9.05
CA THR A 690 -22.27 -15.31 9.30
C THR A 690 -21.93 -16.77 9.59
N LEU A 691 -20.71 -17.17 9.24
CA LEU A 691 -20.14 -18.47 9.55
C LEU A 691 -18.78 -18.28 10.20
N LYS A 692 -18.38 -19.19 11.10
CA LYS A 692 -17.07 -19.14 11.73
C LYS A 692 -16.16 -20.21 11.16
N VAL A 693 -14.91 -19.84 10.90
CA VAL A 693 -13.83 -20.76 10.51
C VAL A 693 -12.73 -20.72 11.57
N SER A 694 -12.13 -21.87 11.87
CA SER A 694 -10.98 -21.94 12.77
C SER A 694 -9.69 -21.85 11.96
N THR A 695 -8.78 -20.99 12.39
CA THR A 695 -7.44 -20.85 11.82
C THR A 695 -6.47 -21.45 12.81
N LEU A 696 -5.73 -22.47 12.40
CA LEU A 696 -4.81 -23.24 13.23
C LEU A 696 -3.39 -22.85 12.81
N GLY A 697 -2.76 -21.99 13.62
CA GLY A 697 -1.37 -21.57 13.45
C GLY A 697 -0.41 -22.41 14.29
N PRO A 698 0.91 -22.13 14.21
CA PRO A 698 1.94 -22.87 14.94
C PRO A 698 1.80 -22.81 16.47
N THR A 699 1.33 -21.67 17.01
CA THR A 699 1.30 -21.40 18.46
C THR A 699 -0.12 -21.25 19.03
N GLY A 700 -1.17 -21.31 18.19
CA GLY A 700 -2.55 -21.23 18.65
C GLY A 700 -3.61 -21.31 17.57
N SER A 701 -4.87 -21.37 17.99
CA SER A 701 -6.05 -21.35 17.12
C SER A 701 -6.82 -20.05 17.28
N GLN A 702 -7.21 -19.41 16.19
CA GLN A 702 -8.06 -18.21 16.18
C GLN A 702 -9.32 -18.44 15.35
N MET A 703 -10.45 -17.92 15.82
CA MET A 703 -11.71 -17.99 15.08
C MET A 703 -11.91 -16.74 14.24
N VAL A 704 -12.16 -16.91 12.94
CA VAL A 704 -12.45 -15.82 12.02
C VAL A 704 -13.93 -15.91 11.62
N GLU A 705 -14.63 -14.79 11.69
CA GLU A 705 -16.02 -14.69 11.27
C GLU A 705 -16.10 -14.27 9.79
N LEU A 706 -16.81 -15.06 8.99
CA LEU A 706 -17.07 -14.82 7.58
C LEU A 706 -18.50 -14.29 7.42
N VAL A 707 -18.66 -13.30 6.54
CA VAL A 707 -19.94 -12.64 6.27
C VAL A 707 -20.49 -13.13 4.93
N ALA A 708 -21.79 -13.39 4.86
CA ALA A 708 -22.45 -13.82 3.61
C ALA A 708 -22.38 -12.73 2.52
N ASP A 709 -22.12 -13.16 1.29
CA ASP A 709 -22.14 -12.31 0.09
C ASP A 709 -23.58 -11.93 -0.27
N LYS A 710 -23.80 -10.66 -0.65
CA LYS A 710 -25.13 -10.14 -0.99
C LYS A 710 -25.66 -10.63 -2.34
N PHE A 711 -24.77 -11.02 -3.26
CA PHE A 711 -25.06 -11.36 -4.64
C PHE A 711 -25.01 -12.87 -4.90
N VAL A 712 -24.13 -13.59 -4.20
CA VAL A 712 -23.91 -15.03 -4.42
C VAL A 712 -24.35 -15.83 -3.19
N LYS A 713 -25.46 -16.59 -3.32
CA LYS A 713 -25.98 -17.44 -2.25
C LYS A 713 -24.97 -18.54 -1.87
N GLY A 714 -24.79 -18.76 -0.57
CA GLY A 714 -23.87 -19.78 -0.04
C GLY A 714 -22.39 -19.37 -0.05
N ARG A 715 -22.05 -18.17 -0.52
CA ARG A 715 -20.69 -17.62 -0.49
C ARG A 715 -20.52 -16.74 0.74
N PHE A 716 -19.41 -16.93 1.44
CA PHE A 716 -19.04 -16.20 2.64
C PHE A 716 -17.60 -15.69 2.49
N THR A 717 -17.36 -14.46 2.90
CA THR A 717 -16.05 -13.81 2.78
C THR A 717 -15.61 -13.22 4.11
N GLY A 718 -14.32 -13.29 4.40
CA GLY A 718 -13.72 -12.66 5.58
C GLY A 718 -12.24 -12.36 5.36
N LYS A 719 -11.66 -11.55 6.26
CA LYS A 719 -10.23 -11.20 6.20
C LYS A 719 -9.51 -11.77 7.43
N PHE A 720 -8.31 -12.27 7.22
CA PHE A 720 -7.44 -12.81 8.25
C PHE A 720 -6.03 -12.24 8.09
N SER A 721 -5.52 -11.57 9.13
CA SER A 721 -4.16 -11.01 9.16
C SER A 721 -3.30 -11.78 10.17
N PRO A 722 -2.64 -12.87 9.78
CA PRO A 722 -1.79 -13.63 10.68
C PRO A 722 -0.53 -12.83 11.05
N LYS A 723 -0.19 -12.82 12.34
CA LYS A 723 1.05 -12.19 12.84
C LYS A 723 2.23 -13.16 12.94
N GLU A 724 1.93 -14.45 13.06
CA GLU A 724 2.93 -15.47 13.33
C GLU A 724 3.39 -16.13 12.03
N THR A 725 4.70 -16.31 11.88
CA THR A 725 5.30 -17.00 10.74
C THR A 725 5.09 -18.50 10.85
N GLY A 726 4.75 -19.15 9.73
CA GLY A 726 4.54 -20.60 9.66
C GLY A 726 3.39 -20.99 8.72
N GLU A 727 3.04 -22.27 8.72
CA GLU A 727 1.85 -22.76 8.02
C GLU A 727 0.61 -22.54 8.91
N HIS A 728 -0.39 -21.88 8.35
CA HIS A 728 -1.70 -21.67 8.96
C HIS A 728 -2.74 -22.49 8.19
N ARG A 729 -3.47 -23.35 8.90
CA ARG A 729 -4.53 -24.18 8.33
C ARG A 729 -5.89 -23.57 8.68
N VAL A 730 -6.66 -23.18 7.67
CA VAL A 730 -8.01 -22.67 7.84
C VAL A 730 -8.98 -23.83 7.69
N LEU A 731 -9.70 -24.15 8.75
CA LEU A 731 -10.61 -25.28 8.84
C LEU A 731 -12.05 -24.78 8.98
N TYR A 732 -12.93 -25.35 8.15
CA TYR A 732 -14.37 -25.20 8.28
C TYR A 732 -14.99 -26.58 8.48
N GLN A 733 -15.64 -26.77 9.62
CA GLN A 733 -16.41 -27.97 9.91
C GLN A 733 -17.89 -27.59 9.96
N PRO A 734 -18.72 -28.04 9.01
CA PRO A 734 -20.16 -27.84 9.07
C PRO A 734 -20.75 -28.61 10.26
N ASN A 735 -21.70 -28.04 10.98
CA ASN A 735 -22.41 -28.77 12.06
C ASN A 735 -23.17 -30.01 11.54
N ASP A 736 -23.54 -29.98 10.26
CA ASP A 736 -24.42 -30.97 9.62
C ASP A 736 -23.64 -32.02 8.80
N SER A 737 -22.29 -31.97 8.80
CA SER A 737 -21.45 -32.91 8.07
C SER A 737 -20.13 -33.17 8.79
N PRO A 738 -19.66 -34.42 8.90
CA PRO A 738 -18.36 -34.73 9.48
C PRO A 738 -17.18 -34.30 8.59
N LYS A 739 -17.42 -33.91 7.33
CA LYS A 739 -16.38 -33.56 6.37
C LYS A 739 -15.83 -32.16 6.67
N THR A 740 -14.58 -32.10 7.12
CA THR A 740 -13.87 -30.83 7.33
C THR A 740 -13.29 -30.35 6.00
N VAL A 741 -13.50 -29.07 5.71
CA VAL A 741 -12.92 -28.39 4.56
C VAL A 741 -11.70 -27.61 5.03
N GLU A 742 -10.59 -27.74 4.32
CA GLU A 742 -9.32 -27.10 4.68
C GLU A 742 -8.83 -26.18 3.57
N GLY A 743 -8.30 -25.02 3.95
CA GLY A 743 -7.44 -24.17 3.12
C GLY A 743 -6.12 -23.92 3.83
N LYS A 744 -5.05 -23.74 3.08
CA LYS A 744 -3.70 -23.51 3.62
C LYS A 744 -3.23 -22.10 3.30
N LEU A 745 -2.55 -21.48 4.27
CA LEU A 745 -1.92 -20.17 4.15
C LEU A 745 -0.50 -20.24 4.71
N ARG A 746 0.50 -19.86 3.92
CA ARG A 746 1.89 -19.80 4.39
C ARG A 746 2.25 -18.36 4.75
N VAL A 747 2.69 -18.15 5.99
CA VAL A 747 3.10 -16.83 6.49
C VAL A 747 4.61 -16.83 6.64
N MET A 748 5.31 -16.01 5.86
CA MET A 748 6.77 -15.94 5.88
C MET A 748 7.21 -14.49 5.74
N PRO A 749 8.27 -14.06 6.47
CA PRO A 749 8.86 -12.77 6.22
C PRO A 749 9.43 -12.76 4.80
N SER A 750 9.25 -11.66 4.07
CA SER A 750 9.92 -11.51 2.78
C SER A 750 11.38 -11.16 3.02
N SER A 751 12.30 -11.88 2.39
CA SER A 751 13.75 -11.64 2.48
C SER A 751 14.22 -10.56 1.51
N GLU A 752 13.32 -9.77 0.90
CA GLU A 752 13.69 -8.74 -0.08
C GLU A 752 14.68 -7.71 0.46
N GLU A 753 14.50 -7.23 1.69
CA GLU A 753 15.45 -6.32 2.36
C GLU A 753 16.83 -6.96 2.58
N LEU A 754 16.87 -8.29 2.72
CA LEU A 754 18.11 -9.04 2.94
C LEU A 754 18.76 -9.50 1.63
N ARG A 755 18.10 -9.39 0.48
CA ARG A 755 18.68 -9.73 -0.82
C ARG A 755 19.67 -8.69 -1.30
N ASP A 756 19.36 -7.41 -1.08
CA ASP A 756 20.31 -6.31 -1.30
C ASP A 756 20.53 -5.54 0.00
N PRO A 757 21.34 -6.08 0.94
CA PRO A 757 21.54 -5.48 2.25
C PRO A 757 22.41 -4.21 2.21
N ASN A 758 22.84 -3.76 1.04
CA ASN A 758 23.81 -2.68 0.89
C ASN A 758 23.18 -1.31 1.10
N LEU A 759 23.99 -0.35 1.52
CA LEU A 759 23.59 1.06 1.56
C LEU A 759 23.27 1.58 0.15
N ASN A 760 22.02 1.94 -0.11
CA ASN A 760 21.58 2.62 -1.33
C ASN A 760 21.74 4.14 -1.20
N ARG A 761 23.00 4.58 -1.14
CA ARG A 761 23.36 6.00 -1.09
C ARG A 761 22.77 6.83 -2.24
N PRO A 762 22.75 6.36 -3.51
CA PRO A 762 22.19 7.13 -4.61
C PRO A 762 20.71 7.49 -4.43
N LEU A 763 19.90 6.61 -3.85
CA LEU A 763 18.51 6.92 -3.55
C LEU A 763 18.39 8.03 -2.50
N LEU A 764 19.14 7.92 -1.40
CA LEU A 764 19.13 8.92 -0.32
C LEU A 764 19.61 10.30 -0.81
N GLU A 765 20.62 10.33 -1.68
CA GLU A 765 21.08 11.56 -2.34
C GLU A 765 19.98 12.18 -3.21
N THR A 766 19.29 11.35 -3.99
CA THR A 766 18.19 11.80 -4.86
C THR A 766 17.03 12.38 -4.05
N LEU A 767 16.67 11.75 -2.92
CA LEU A 767 15.63 12.25 -2.00
C LEU A 767 16.01 13.61 -1.41
N ALA A 768 17.25 13.74 -0.94
CA ALA A 768 17.76 14.96 -0.34
C ALA A 768 17.86 16.10 -1.37
N SER A 769 18.44 15.85 -2.55
CA SER A 769 18.63 16.88 -3.58
C SER A 769 17.31 17.38 -4.16
N THR A 770 16.32 16.49 -4.33
CA THR A 770 15.01 16.84 -4.89
C THR A 770 14.22 17.77 -3.96
N THR A 771 14.41 17.64 -2.64
CA THR A 771 13.68 18.42 -1.63
C THR A 771 14.45 19.65 -1.12
N GLY A 772 15.69 19.86 -1.59
CA GLY A 772 16.56 20.94 -1.14
C GLY A 772 17.25 20.66 0.21
N GLY A 773 17.22 19.42 0.69
CA GLY A 773 17.99 18.96 1.85
C GLY A 773 19.39 18.48 1.48
N LYS A 774 20.04 17.72 2.38
CA LYS A 774 21.41 17.20 2.21
C LYS A 774 21.57 15.81 2.84
N VAL A 775 22.52 15.04 2.34
CA VAL A 775 23.00 13.83 3.03
C VAL A 775 23.99 14.25 4.12
N ILE A 776 23.81 13.76 5.35
CA ILE A 776 24.60 14.14 6.52
C ILE A 776 25.25 12.88 7.10
N SER A 777 26.54 12.93 7.42
CA SER A 777 27.21 11.82 8.12
C SER A 777 26.62 11.62 9.50
N ILE A 778 26.56 10.37 9.97
CA ILE A 778 26.07 10.04 11.31
C ILE A 778 26.91 10.70 12.42
N ALA A 779 28.16 11.08 12.13
CA ALA A 779 29.02 11.84 13.05
C ALA A 779 28.67 13.34 13.11
N ASP A 780 28.07 13.89 12.06
CA ASP A 780 27.84 15.34 11.90
C ASP A 780 26.43 15.79 12.30
N LEU A 781 25.68 14.94 13.01
CA LEU A 781 24.30 15.22 13.43
C LEU A 781 24.16 16.52 14.23
N ALA A 782 25.20 16.93 14.96
CA ALA A 782 25.19 18.18 15.73
C ALA A 782 25.04 19.45 14.87
N SER A 783 25.30 19.37 13.56
CA SER A 783 25.15 20.51 12.62
C SER A 783 23.71 20.75 12.14
N LEU A 784 22.82 19.77 12.32
CA LEU A 784 21.43 19.80 11.85
C LEU A 784 20.63 21.04 12.29
N PRO A 785 20.70 21.53 13.55
CA PRO A 785 19.92 22.69 14.00
C PRO A 785 20.17 23.96 13.19
N GLU A 786 21.35 24.13 12.61
CA GLU A 786 21.71 25.31 11.79
C GLU A 786 21.11 25.24 10.38
N LEU A 787 20.75 24.05 9.91
CA LEU A 787 20.24 23.81 8.56
C LEU A 787 18.71 24.01 8.47
N PHE A 788 17.99 23.87 9.58
CA PHE A 788 16.54 24.05 9.60
C PHE A 788 16.14 25.52 9.55
N LYS A 789 15.18 25.83 8.67
CA LYS A 789 14.61 27.18 8.52
C LYS A 789 13.12 27.16 8.82
N GLY A 790 12.68 27.93 9.80
CA GLY A 790 11.26 28.09 10.09
C GLY A 790 11.02 29.03 11.25
N GLU A 791 10.17 30.02 11.02
CA GLU A 791 9.63 30.86 12.09
C GLU A 791 8.28 30.28 12.54
N PRO A 792 7.96 30.39 13.83
CA PRO A 792 6.68 29.96 14.35
C PRO A 792 5.54 30.78 13.72
N MET A 793 4.48 30.09 13.30
CA MET A 793 3.29 30.77 12.77
C MET A 793 2.37 31.16 13.92
N LEU A 794 2.04 32.44 14.02
CA LEU A 794 1.03 32.93 14.96
C LEU A 794 -0.35 32.65 14.38
N ILE A 795 -1.10 31.74 15.00
CA ILE A 795 -2.49 31.46 14.66
C ILE A 795 -3.37 32.25 15.61
N GLU A 796 -4.20 33.14 15.06
CA GLU A 796 -5.22 33.88 15.80
C GLU A 796 -6.51 33.04 15.86
N VAL A 797 -6.76 32.42 17.02
CA VAL A 797 -8.02 31.72 17.29
C VAL A 797 -8.97 32.71 17.94
N HIS A 798 -10.06 33.02 17.23
CA HIS A 798 -11.13 33.86 17.70
C HIS A 798 -12.13 32.99 18.47
N ARG A 799 -12.34 33.27 19.77
CA ARG A 799 -13.43 32.66 20.53
C ARG A 799 -14.46 33.72 20.86
N GLU A 800 -15.71 33.43 20.53
CA GLU A 800 -16.87 34.29 20.79
C GLU A 800 -17.74 33.65 21.87
N ALA A 801 -18.13 34.44 22.88
CA ALA A 801 -19.09 34.02 23.90
C ALA A 801 -20.28 34.99 23.91
N SER A 802 -21.48 34.51 23.59
CA SER A 802 -22.71 35.30 23.62
C SER A 802 -23.11 35.63 25.07
N ILE A 803 -23.42 36.90 25.35
CA ILE A 803 -23.79 37.36 26.71
C ILE A 803 -25.31 37.38 26.89
N TRP A 804 -26.08 37.45 25.80
CA TRP A 804 -27.53 37.57 25.82
C TRP A 804 -28.26 36.23 25.72
N ASP A 805 -27.64 35.20 25.15
CA ASP A 805 -28.25 33.90 24.90
C ASP A 805 -28.11 32.98 26.13
N ASN A 806 -28.76 33.37 27.23
CA ASN A 806 -28.79 32.57 28.45
C ASN A 806 -30.12 32.68 29.19
N TRP A 807 -30.38 31.68 30.04
CA TRP A 807 -31.63 31.57 30.79
C TRP A 807 -31.86 32.74 31.76
N PHE A 808 -30.78 33.36 32.27
CA PHE A 808 -30.86 34.52 33.16
C PHE A 808 -31.41 35.75 32.45
N THR A 809 -30.97 36.01 31.21
CA THR A 809 -31.51 37.10 30.39
C THR A 809 -32.99 36.89 30.12
N LEU A 810 -33.38 35.65 29.80
CA LEU A 810 -34.79 35.27 29.65
C LEU A 810 -35.59 35.45 30.94
N LEU A 811 -35.06 35.00 32.09
CA LEU A 811 -35.70 35.17 33.39
C LEU A 811 -35.86 36.64 33.73
N LEU A 812 -34.84 37.47 33.49
CA LEU A 812 -34.89 38.91 33.76
C LEU A 812 -35.98 39.60 32.95
N ILE A 813 -36.07 39.32 31.64
CA ILE A 813 -37.15 39.84 30.77
C ILE A 813 -38.51 39.38 31.32
N THR A 814 -38.64 38.08 31.61
CA THR A 814 -39.89 37.47 32.06
C THR A 814 -40.32 38.01 33.43
N MET A 815 -39.37 38.25 34.35
CA MET A 815 -39.63 38.79 35.67
C MET A 815 -40.10 40.23 35.61
N ILE A 816 -39.45 41.09 34.79
CA ILE A 816 -39.87 42.48 34.64
C ILE A 816 -41.26 42.55 33.98
N TYR A 817 -41.53 41.67 33.01
CA TYR A 817 -42.84 41.54 32.39
C TYR A 817 -43.90 41.04 33.39
N ALA A 818 -43.58 40.00 34.17
CA ALA A 818 -44.47 39.48 35.21
C ALA A 818 -44.74 40.51 36.30
N LEU A 819 -43.76 41.33 36.67
CA LEU A 819 -43.92 42.45 37.60
C LEU A 819 -44.87 43.51 37.04
N ASP A 820 -44.73 43.87 35.76
CA ASP A 820 -45.62 44.80 35.08
C ASP A 820 -47.08 44.28 35.02
N VAL A 821 -47.27 42.99 34.71
CA VAL A 821 -48.60 42.35 34.72
C VAL A 821 -49.15 42.21 36.15
N GLY A 822 -48.31 41.82 37.10
CA GLY A 822 -48.67 41.64 38.50
C GLY A 822 -49.10 42.95 39.16
N LEU A 823 -48.35 44.04 38.92
CA LEU A 823 -48.70 45.38 39.38
C LEU A 823 -50.05 45.82 38.82
N ARG A 824 -50.38 45.49 37.56
CA ARG A 824 -51.72 45.78 37.00
C ARG A 824 -52.83 44.95 37.63
N ARG A 825 -52.62 43.64 37.83
CA ARG A 825 -53.64 42.79 38.44
C ARG A 825 -53.93 43.16 39.89
N LEU A 826 -52.90 43.42 40.68
CA LEU A 826 -53.04 43.82 42.09
C LEU A 826 -53.69 45.21 42.25
N SER A 827 -53.54 46.08 41.25
CA SER A 827 -54.16 47.40 41.22
C SER A 827 -55.54 47.44 40.55
N GLY A 828 -56.07 46.28 40.12
CA GLY A 828 -57.40 46.17 39.49
C GLY A 828 -57.47 46.72 38.05
N LEU A 829 -56.32 46.81 37.37
CA LEU A 829 -56.17 47.38 36.01
C LEU A 829 -56.16 46.33 34.88
N SER A 830 -56.58 45.10 35.16
CA SER A 830 -56.56 43.96 34.23
C SER A 830 -57.95 43.47 33.86
#